data_AF-A0A8A1LV92-F1
#
_entry.id   AF-A0A8A1LV92-F1
#
_cell.length_a   1.000
_cell.length_b   1.000
_cell.length_c   1.000
_cell.angle_alpha   90.00
_cell.angle_beta   90.00
_cell.angle_gamma   90.00
#
_symmetry.space_group_name_H-M   'P 1'
#
loop_
_entity.id
_entity.type
_entity.pdbx_description
1 polymer ?
#
loop_
_entity_poly.entity_id
_entity_poly.type
_entity_poly.pdbx_seq_one_letter_code
_entity_poly.pdbx_strand_id
1 'polypeptide(L)'
;MDGIMDDSDFDGPSDIELELDRRPQFQPQHSFCNGETPPDVRITNPWGVGHRVQAVRSVLALVLDEECVFAGLQGGDIVAWSLDTYELILSVKAHQESVLGLYLSDDGSLLFSSGGDSVVNVWSTRTFERLYSIYSHHDVGDLFTVVYSSGLKTVYCGGQNTSIQWSDLQLDAPPCPPIPVHPSNRRHRFFDSKGPGGIVTLNPDAGEAVQKLGLGGQSLSFKRDQHKLYAHNGYIYCMLLVRGLEEWANGDEILLTGSGDGSVKLWELSKCPEGSPVELAELKNGSDSVLSIAVDGAFLYCGLSGGAVYIWNLDSRQIIRKLTAHSGDIWAIDVVGNVIITGDSSGIIRKFNSRFEEVGSWIAHEGTMLASAAGVFKDRRIYATGGNDNTVAIWDLTDHPQDFQEMPAVGNDEMVNTLAKFVSFKTVSARPKFAGECNQGAAFLRRHCNYLGAKTKLLATGPNTNPIVFARFDAASKSSANKTVLFYGHYDVVGADTNHLKWNTDPFQLCSINGFLYGRGVSDNKGPVLAALYAAAELAQKKKLSCNVVFLIEGEEESGSQGFSYAVRKHKDLIGEVDWILLANSYWLDDHIPCLTYGLRGVVHANFVVTSSNPDLHSGIDGSSLLDEPLKDLTMLLGTLVGAKGKINIPGFHEPVLPLTEAERRRYDAIAKALLPHHPEIEDYEAFTDSLMHRWREPSLTIHRIEVPGCQNTSTTISRRARATLSVRIVPNQDVDKVAADLAEFAHAQFAKFDSQNILTVEITGKAEPWLGDPENDIFKLLSRAVTAAWSSAKGDRHYNYPPVNPSNQLSRREPLRTNSTDSVASNIGRIISSSSSVPKTRSGHRLSAPTVPTSSTLTHGSDLPGTKPASRLPAPCLHNASPSPCDVISAAAATASGTMRSNDHGSQQSHTRESTSTSHAPLSIARPCQLIQPIYIREGGSIPTIRYLEKEFNAPAAHLPCGQASDHAHLDNERLRVENLYKSREIMARVFRDLGKDVNVNGNDGVLEDDSAGSETEGGWLPEE
;
A
#
# COMPACT_ATOMS: atom_id res chain seq x y z
N MET A 1 31.97 -64.49 -6.75
CA MET A 1 31.68 -65.15 -8.03
C MET A 1 31.97 -64.14 -9.10
N ASP A 2 32.80 -64.55 -10.03
CA ASP A 2 33.72 -63.67 -10.73
C ASP A 2 33.23 -63.38 -12.15
N GLY A 3 33.64 -62.25 -12.70
CA GLY A 3 33.29 -61.82 -14.07
C GLY A 3 34.26 -60.74 -14.52
N ILE A 4 34.91 -60.97 -15.66
CA ILE A 4 36.03 -60.19 -16.21
C ILE A 4 35.64 -59.77 -17.63
N MET A 5 35.96 -58.54 -18.07
CA MET A 5 36.64 -58.23 -19.35
C MET A 5 36.72 -56.72 -19.66
N ASP A 6 37.59 -56.42 -20.63
CA ASP A 6 38.12 -55.11 -21.03
C ASP A 6 37.34 -54.44 -22.19
N ASP A 7 37.95 -53.35 -22.69
CA ASP A 7 37.91 -52.76 -24.04
C ASP A 7 37.04 -51.49 -24.32
N SER A 8 37.76 -50.39 -24.60
CA SER A 8 37.92 -49.67 -25.89
C SER A 8 36.74 -49.65 -26.91
N ASP A 9 36.57 -48.67 -27.81
CA ASP A 9 37.50 -47.66 -28.38
C ASP A 9 36.78 -46.53 -29.19
N PHE A 10 37.56 -45.63 -29.83
CA PHE A 10 37.30 -44.78 -31.03
C PHE A 10 36.60 -43.39 -30.98
N ASP A 11 37.44 -42.36 -31.18
CA ASP A 11 37.39 -41.18 -32.08
C ASP A 11 36.21 -40.17 -32.23
N GLY A 12 36.62 -38.93 -32.53
CA GLY A 12 35.85 -37.85 -33.16
C GLY A 12 36.73 -37.01 -34.12
N PRO A 13 36.16 -36.03 -34.86
CA PRO A 13 36.89 -35.24 -35.87
C PRO A 13 37.46 -33.90 -35.36
N SER A 14 38.35 -33.29 -36.16
CA SER A 14 39.16 -32.12 -35.83
C SER A 14 38.88 -30.87 -36.70
N ASP A 15 39.60 -29.79 -36.36
CA ASP A 15 39.95 -28.62 -37.20
C ASP A 15 38.87 -27.56 -37.55
N ILE A 16 39.15 -26.29 -37.18
CA ILE A 16 39.66 -25.27 -38.12
C ILE A 16 40.24 -24.06 -37.35
N GLU A 17 41.52 -23.79 -37.64
CA GLU A 17 42.36 -22.56 -37.61
C GLU A 17 42.11 -21.37 -36.63
N LEU A 18 43.24 -20.80 -36.19
CA LEU A 18 43.37 -19.55 -35.44
C LEU A 18 43.80 -18.40 -36.37
N GLU A 19 43.09 -17.26 -36.37
CA GLU A 19 43.69 -15.98 -36.79
C GLU A 19 43.97 -15.09 -35.57
N LEU A 20 45.26 -14.92 -35.27
CA LEU A 20 45.79 -13.98 -34.29
C LEU A 20 46.51 -12.84 -35.03
N ASP A 21 45.82 -11.75 -35.36
CA ASP A 21 46.38 -10.39 -35.21
C ASP A 21 45.39 -9.26 -35.54
N ARG A 22 45.12 -8.39 -34.56
CA ARG A 22 44.98 -6.91 -34.69
C ARG A 22 44.56 -6.28 -33.36
N ARG A 23 45.43 -5.46 -32.78
CA ARG A 23 45.06 -4.51 -31.71
C ARG A 23 44.29 -3.32 -32.32
N PRO A 24 43.07 -2.99 -31.86
CA PRO A 24 42.47 -1.69 -32.13
C PRO A 24 43.08 -0.65 -31.18
N GLN A 25 43.77 0.36 -31.72
CA GLN A 25 44.05 1.57 -30.96
C GLN A 25 42.77 2.40 -30.87
N PHE A 26 42.20 2.56 -29.66
CA PHE A 26 41.06 3.45 -29.47
C PHE A 26 41.50 4.92 -29.54
N GLN A 27 41.38 5.51 -30.73
CA GLN A 27 41.24 6.95 -30.87
C GLN A 27 39.78 7.35 -30.58
N PRO A 28 39.53 8.45 -29.83
CA PRO A 28 38.18 8.95 -29.63
C PRO A 28 37.63 9.55 -30.93
N GLN A 29 36.67 8.87 -31.56
CA GLN A 29 35.97 9.41 -32.72
C GLN A 29 34.84 10.35 -32.27
N HIS A 30 35.04 11.66 -32.42
CA HIS A 30 33.94 12.63 -32.37
C HIS A 30 33.08 12.51 -33.64
N SER A 31 31.88 11.93 -33.51
CA SER A 31 30.86 11.88 -34.55
C SER A 31 29.56 12.53 -34.08
N PHE A 32 29.49 13.87 -34.18
CA PHE A 32 28.23 14.59 -34.02
C PHE A 32 27.28 14.31 -35.18
N CYS A 33 26.05 13.87 -34.89
CA CYS A 33 24.89 14.04 -35.77
C CYS A 33 23.58 14.04 -34.98
N ASN A 34 23.11 15.26 -34.70
CA ASN A 34 21.78 15.72 -34.26
C ASN A 34 20.61 14.70 -34.28
N GLY A 35 19.77 14.76 -33.24
CA GLY A 35 18.48 14.06 -33.20
C GLY A 35 17.48 14.74 -32.27
N GLU A 36 17.53 14.41 -30.98
CA GLU A 36 16.55 14.83 -29.98
C GLU A 36 17.26 15.46 -28.77
N THR A 37 16.74 16.59 -28.28
CA THR A 37 17.15 17.16 -27.00
C THR A 37 16.49 16.37 -25.85
N PRO A 38 17.24 15.82 -24.88
CA PRO A 38 16.64 15.30 -23.67
C PRO A 38 15.92 16.43 -22.91
N PRO A 39 14.90 16.11 -22.08
CA PRO A 39 14.21 17.12 -21.30
C PRO A 39 15.16 17.85 -20.36
N ASP A 40 15.02 19.18 -20.23
CA ASP A 40 15.86 20.03 -19.37
C ASP A 40 15.84 19.54 -17.92
N VAL A 41 16.88 18.79 -17.53
CA VAL A 41 17.13 18.44 -16.14
C VAL A 41 17.49 19.74 -15.42
N ARG A 42 16.57 20.24 -14.59
CA ARG A 42 16.82 21.37 -13.71
C ARG A 42 17.79 20.93 -12.60
N ILE A 43 19.08 21.00 -12.90
CA ILE A 43 20.16 20.87 -11.92
C ILE A 43 20.02 22.01 -10.91
N THR A 44 19.24 21.77 -9.87
CA THR A 44 19.19 22.59 -8.68
C THR A 44 20.28 22.09 -7.75
N ASN A 45 21.17 22.97 -7.32
CA ASN A 45 22.25 22.64 -6.40
C ASN A 45 21.91 23.22 -5.00
N PRO A 46 21.00 22.60 -4.22
CA PRO A 46 20.57 23.12 -2.91
C PRO A 46 21.64 22.95 -1.83
N TRP A 47 22.63 22.09 -2.09
CA TRP A 47 23.72 21.76 -1.17
C TRP A 47 25.05 22.07 -1.86
N GLY A 48 25.81 23.00 -1.30
CA GLY A 48 27.20 23.19 -1.71
C GLY A 48 28.01 21.94 -1.38
N VAL A 49 29.02 21.62 -2.19
CA VAL A 49 30.04 20.64 -1.80
C VAL A 49 30.76 21.20 -0.58
N GLY A 50 30.62 20.54 0.58
CA GLY A 50 31.14 21.02 1.85
C GLY A 50 32.66 21.03 1.87
N HIS A 51 33.28 19.97 1.32
CA HIS A 51 34.70 19.95 0.98
C HIS A 51 34.97 18.99 -0.19
N ARG A 52 36.09 19.16 -0.88
CA ARG A 52 36.62 18.17 -1.83
C ARG A 52 38.11 17.96 -1.55
N VAL A 53 38.53 16.71 -1.47
CA VAL A 53 39.94 16.32 -1.31
C VAL A 53 40.42 15.55 -2.54
N GLN A 54 41.69 15.71 -2.88
CA GLN A 54 42.32 15.10 -4.06
C GLN A 54 43.04 13.82 -3.65
N ALA A 55 42.62 12.69 -4.20
CA ALA A 55 43.36 11.43 -4.15
C ALA A 55 44.44 11.38 -5.24
N VAL A 56 45.43 10.49 -5.06
CA VAL A 56 46.52 10.28 -6.03
C VAL A 56 46.04 9.49 -7.26
N ARG A 57 44.95 8.72 -7.11
CA ARG A 57 44.38 7.79 -8.11
C ARG A 57 42.86 7.68 -7.92
N SER A 58 42.18 7.03 -8.86
CA SER A 58 40.73 6.76 -8.80
C SER A 58 40.32 6.16 -7.46
N VAL A 59 39.24 6.69 -6.87
CA VAL A 59 38.66 6.16 -5.63
C VAL A 59 37.66 5.07 -6.00
N LEU A 60 37.84 3.88 -5.46
CA LEU A 60 37.05 2.69 -5.80
C LEU A 60 36.18 2.17 -4.66
N ALA A 61 36.57 2.47 -3.41
CA ALA A 61 35.81 2.13 -2.21
C ALA A 61 35.92 3.27 -1.19
N LEU A 62 34.88 3.46 -0.37
CA LEU A 62 34.82 4.44 0.71
C LEU A 62 34.19 3.83 1.96
N VAL A 63 34.61 4.30 3.13
CA VAL A 63 33.87 4.12 4.39
C VAL A 63 34.14 5.31 5.32
N LEU A 64 33.16 5.65 6.16
CA LEU A 64 33.22 6.74 7.13
C LEU A 64 33.31 6.19 8.56
N ASP A 65 34.09 6.86 9.38
CA ASP A 65 34.30 6.61 10.81
C ASP A 65 33.98 7.89 11.62
N GLU A 66 33.95 7.82 12.96
CA GLU A 66 33.60 8.96 13.84
C GLU A 66 34.57 10.16 13.74
N GLU A 67 35.78 9.98 13.18
CA GLU A 67 36.77 11.06 13.01
C GLU A 67 37.26 11.28 11.56
N CYS A 68 37.11 10.30 10.66
CA CYS A 68 37.78 10.32 9.35
C CYS A 68 37.02 9.60 8.22
N VAL A 69 37.43 9.88 6.97
CA VAL A 69 36.98 9.18 5.77
C VAL A 69 38.12 8.33 5.21
N PHE A 70 37.91 7.02 5.10
CA PHE A 70 38.85 6.08 4.48
C PHE A 70 38.48 5.86 3.02
N ALA A 71 39.46 5.90 2.13
CA ALA A 71 39.29 5.62 0.70
C ALA A 71 40.26 4.53 0.21
N GLY A 72 39.70 3.55 -0.49
CA GLY A 72 40.45 2.52 -1.21
C GLY A 72 40.75 3.01 -2.62
N LEU A 73 42.03 3.09 -2.97
CA LEU A 73 42.47 3.61 -4.27
C LEU A 73 42.79 2.50 -5.27
N GLN A 74 42.55 2.81 -6.54
CA GLN A 74 43.08 2.04 -7.67
C GLN A 74 44.60 1.89 -7.52
N GLY A 75 45.11 0.68 -7.67
CA GLY A 75 46.52 0.36 -7.45
C GLY A 75 46.94 0.06 -6.00
N GLY A 76 46.03 0.02 -5.02
CA GLY A 76 46.25 -0.72 -3.77
C GLY A 76 46.63 0.08 -2.52
N ASP A 77 46.47 1.40 -2.57
CA ASP A 77 46.73 2.29 -1.45
C ASP A 77 45.42 2.56 -0.68
N ILE A 78 45.45 2.54 0.66
CA ILE A 78 44.38 3.10 1.50
C ILE A 78 44.86 4.45 2.02
N VAL A 79 44.02 5.46 1.88
CA VAL A 79 44.25 6.82 2.39
C VAL A 79 43.12 7.23 3.33
N ALA A 80 43.43 8.07 4.31
CA ALA A 80 42.41 8.62 5.23
C ALA A 80 42.57 10.12 5.42
N TRP A 81 41.46 10.86 5.38
CA TRP A 81 41.39 12.29 5.65
C TRP A 81 40.55 12.57 6.90
N SER A 82 40.95 13.58 7.68
CA SER A 82 40.15 14.05 8.82
C SER A 82 38.83 14.65 8.36
N LEU A 83 37.72 14.35 9.05
CA LEU A 83 36.46 15.04 8.83
C LEU A 83 36.41 16.42 9.51
N ASP A 84 37.41 16.77 10.32
CA ASP A 84 37.54 18.05 11.04
C ASP A 84 38.42 19.05 10.29
N THR A 85 39.56 18.61 9.74
CA THR A 85 40.52 19.48 9.02
C THR A 85 40.58 19.23 7.51
N TYR A 86 40.04 18.11 7.02
CA TYR A 86 40.20 17.61 5.64
C TYR A 86 41.65 17.38 5.20
N GLU A 87 42.60 17.38 6.14
CA GLU A 87 43.99 17.02 5.89
C GLU A 87 44.17 15.49 5.81
N LEU A 88 45.16 15.05 5.04
CA LEU A 88 45.53 13.64 4.89
C LEU A 88 46.22 13.15 6.18
N ILE A 89 45.52 12.34 6.97
CA ILE A 89 46.05 11.69 8.18
C ILE A 89 47.02 10.57 7.79
N LEU A 90 46.65 9.80 6.76
CA LEU A 90 47.20 8.47 6.51
C LEU A 90 47.31 8.16 5.01
N SER A 91 48.37 7.45 4.63
CA SER A 91 48.51 6.79 3.32
C SER A 91 49.35 5.52 3.48
N VAL A 92 48.75 4.34 3.28
CA VAL A 92 49.37 3.02 3.52
C VAL A 92 49.18 2.09 2.33
N LYS A 93 50.23 1.33 2.00
CA LYS A 93 50.19 0.32 0.94
C LYS A 93 49.47 -0.93 1.41
N ALA A 94 48.18 -1.04 1.13
CA ALA A 94 47.33 -2.11 1.66
C ALA A 94 47.37 -3.39 0.82
N HIS A 95 47.35 -3.26 -0.51
CA HIS A 95 47.26 -4.37 -1.46
C HIS A 95 48.32 -4.24 -2.58
N GLN A 96 48.60 -5.33 -3.29
CA GLN A 96 49.47 -5.32 -4.48
C GLN A 96 48.75 -4.69 -5.68
N GLU A 97 47.45 -4.97 -5.81
CA GLU A 97 46.56 -4.40 -6.81
C GLU A 97 45.50 -3.50 -6.16
N SER A 98 44.56 -2.96 -6.94
CA SER A 98 43.50 -2.06 -6.48
C SER A 98 42.76 -2.56 -5.23
N VAL A 99 42.49 -1.64 -4.30
CA VAL A 99 41.49 -1.86 -3.23
C VAL A 99 40.12 -1.73 -3.87
N LEU A 100 39.27 -2.75 -3.73
CA LEU A 100 37.96 -2.83 -4.38
C LEU A 100 36.80 -2.69 -3.39
N GLY A 101 36.98 -3.13 -2.15
CA GLY A 101 35.99 -3.00 -1.08
C GLY A 101 36.62 -2.56 0.24
N LEU A 102 35.88 -1.76 1.00
CA LEU A 102 36.16 -1.39 2.39
C LEU A 102 34.93 -1.66 3.25
N TYR A 103 35.15 -2.09 4.50
CA TYR A 103 34.08 -2.29 5.48
C TYR A 103 34.62 -1.97 6.89
N LEU A 104 33.82 -1.32 7.73
CA LEU A 104 34.16 -0.96 9.11
C LEU A 104 33.33 -1.82 10.08
N SER A 105 33.91 -2.27 11.19
CA SER A 105 33.15 -3.02 12.21
C SER A 105 32.10 -2.15 12.92
N ASP A 106 31.08 -2.79 13.51
CA ASP A 106 29.97 -2.11 14.23
C ASP A 106 30.43 -1.20 15.40
N ASP A 107 31.69 -1.34 15.84
CA ASP A 107 32.33 -0.61 16.94
C ASP A 107 33.47 0.34 16.49
N GLY A 108 33.67 0.51 15.18
CA GLY A 108 34.73 1.33 14.60
C GLY A 108 36.17 0.84 14.84
N SER A 109 36.39 -0.33 15.48
CA SER A 109 37.74 -0.75 15.90
C SER A 109 38.55 -1.46 14.81
N LEU A 110 37.88 -2.06 13.81
CA LEU A 110 38.48 -2.83 12.74
C LEU A 110 38.05 -2.30 11.36
N LEU A 111 39.03 -2.00 10.52
CA LEU A 111 38.83 -1.77 9.08
C LEU A 111 39.18 -3.04 8.31
N PHE A 112 38.32 -3.42 7.37
CA PHE A 112 38.51 -4.52 6.44
C PHE A 112 38.74 -3.97 5.03
N SER A 113 39.66 -4.54 4.28
CA SER A 113 39.90 -4.18 2.87
C SER A 113 40.05 -5.40 1.99
N SER A 114 39.36 -5.42 0.85
CA SER A 114 39.52 -6.44 -0.20
C SER A 114 40.13 -5.84 -1.45
N GLY A 115 40.87 -6.63 -2.23
CA GLY A 115 41.55 -6.16 -3.43
C GLY A 115 41.63 -7.17 -4.56
N GLY A 116 42.13 -6.70 -5.71
CA GLY A 116 42.34 -7.52 -6.91
C GLY A 116 43.40 -8.63 -6.75
N ASP A 117 44.25 -8.52 -5.72
CA ASP A 117 45.27 -9.53 -5.38
C ASP A 117 44.70 -10.80 -4.69
N SER A 118 43.38 -10.97 -4.68
CA SER A 118 42.63 -12.03 -3.99
C SER A 118 42.89 -12.12 -2.48
N VAL A 119 43.29 -11.02 -1.84
CA VAL A 119 43.51 -10.92 -0.38
C VAL A 119 42.40 -10.09 0.27
N VAL A 120 42.07 -10.43 1.53
CA VAL A 120 41.40 -9.52 2.48
C VAL A 120 42.37 -9.19 3.61
N ASN A 121 42.66 -7.92 3.83
CA ASN A 121 43.44 -7.46 4.99
C ASN A 121 42.51 -6.92 6.09
N VAL A 122 42.93 -7.05 7.35
CA VAL A 122 42.23 -6.52 8.52
C VAL A 122 43.18 -5.61 9.29
N TRP A 123 42.75 -4.40 9.61
CA TRP A 123 43.54 -3.32 10.20
C TRP A 123 42.89 -2.83 11.50
N SER A 124 43.69 -2.49 12.51
CA SER A 124 43.18 -1.72 13.66
C SER A 124 43.04 -0.26 13.26
N THR A 125 41.87 0.35 13.41
CA THR A 125 41.69 1.78 13.07
C THR A 125 42.56 2.70 13.93
N ARG A 126 42.83 2.31 15.18
CA ARG A 126 43.57 3.12 16.17
C ARG A 126 45.09 3.16 15.98
N THR A 127 45.70 2.12 15.40
CA THR A 127 47.15 2.07 15.15
C THR A 127 47.51 1.99 13.66
N PHE A 128 46.52 1.69 12.82
CA PHE A 128 46.65 1.26 11.43
C PHE A 128 47.65 0.11 11.19
N GLU A 129 47.92 -0.69 12.22
CA GLU A 129 48.67 -1.93 12.06
C GLU A 129 47.76 -3.00 11.46
N ARG A 130 48.29 -3.75 10.48
CA ARG A 130 47.61 -4.93 9.94
C ARG A 130 47.63 -6.03 10.99
N LEU A 131 46.43 -6.49 11.36
CA LEU A 131 46.20 -7.59 12.29
C LEU A 131 46.14 -8.94 11.56
N TYR A 132 45.49 -8.99 10.39
CA TYR A 132 45.32 -10.22 9.61
C TYR A 132 45.48 -10.01 8.10
N SER A 133 45.92 -11.07 7.43
CA SER A 133 45.99 -11.18 5.96
C SER A 133 45.36 -12.51 5.56
N ILE A 134 44.12 -12.48 5.04
CA ILE A 134 43.30 -13.64 4.71
C ILE A 134 43.33 -13.88 3.20
N TYR A 135 43.63 -15.10 2.75
CA TYR A 135 43.68 -15.44 1.32
C TYR A 135 43.11 -16.83 1.03
N SER A 136 42.65 -17.05 -0.20
CA SER A 136 42.10 -18.36 -0.60
C SER A 136 43.20 -19.37 -0.93
N HIS A 137 42.87 -20.66 -0.85
CA HIS A 137 43.71 -21.73 -1.41
C HIS A 137 43.56 -21.90 -2.92
N HIS A 138 42.49 -21.35 -3.50
CA HIS A 138 42.12 -21.51 -4.91
C HIS A 138 42.08 -20.15 -5.63
N ASP A 139 42.05 -20.17 -6.96
CA ASP A 139 41.93 -18.94 -7.71
C ASP A 139 40.51 -18.37 -7.62
N VAL A 140 40.43 -17.06 -7.42
CA VAL A 140 39.19 -16.32 -7.12
C VAL A 140 39.01 -15.16 -8.09
N GLY A 141 40.10 -14.64 -8.65
CA GLY A 141 40.11 -13.31 -9.27
C GLY A 141 39.88 -12.21 -8.24
N ASP A 142 39.27 -11.12 -8.70
CA ASP A 142 38.96 -9.95 -7.89
C ASP A 142 38.04 -10.27 -6.70
N LEU A 143 38.31 -9.65 -5.54
CA LEU A 143 37.41 -9.63 -4.37
C LEU A 143 36.75 -8.26 -4.27
N PHE A 144 35.61 -8.08 -4.96
CA PHE A 144 34.91 -6.80 -5.05
C PHE A 144 34.38 -6.27 -3.72
N THR A 145 34.00 -7.16 -2.80
CA THR A 145 33.20 -6.78 -1.62
C THR A 145 33.51 -7.67 -0.41
N VAL A 146 33.52 -7.06 0.78
CA VAL A 146 33.80 -7.68 2.08
C VAL A 146 32.83 -7.15 3.13
N VAL A 147 32.39 -8.02 4.05
CA VAL A 147 31.43 -7.74 5.12
C VAL A 147 31.88 -8.48 6.39
N TYR A 148 31.73 -7.87 7.57
CA TYR A 148 32.07 -8.51 8.85
C TYR A 148 30.85 -8.67 9.76
N SER A 149 30.64 -9.89 10.27
CA SER A 149 29.71 -10.20 11.34
C SER A 149 30.39 -10.06 12.70
N SER A 150 30.05 -9.01 13.45
CA SER A 150 30.49 -8.86 14.84
C SER A 150 29.88 -9.93 15.77
N GLY A 151 28.69 -10.46 15.43
CA GLY A 151 27.97 -11.46 16.22
C GLY A 151 28.57 -12.87 16.14
N LEU A 152 29.02 -13.29 14.94
CA LEU A 152 29.69 -14.56 14.70
C LEU A 152 31.22 -14.45 14.76
N LYS A 153 31.76 -13.22 14.67
CA LYS A 153 33.17 -12.90 14.42
C LYS A 153 33.71 -13.42 13.08
N THR A 154 32.83 -13.57 12.09
CA THR A 154 33.13 -14.15 10.78
C THR A 154 33.16 -13.05 9.70
N VAL A 155 34.23 -13.04 8.90
CA VAL A 155 34.34 -12.22 7.68
C VAL A 155 33.72 -12.99 6.52
N TYR A 156 32.94 -12.31 5.68
CA TYR A 156 32.39 -12.80 4.43
C TYR A 156 32.90 -11.96 3.25
N CYS A 157 33.21 -12.57 2.11
CA CYS A 157 33.56 -11.83 0.89
C CYS A 157 33.00 -12.47 -0.38
N GLY A 158 32.77 -11.63 -1.39
CA GLY A 158 32.26 -11.98 -2.71
C GLY A 158 33.35 -11.80 -3.77
N GLY A 159 33.47 -12.77 -4.68
CA GLY A 159 34.54 -12.81 -5.68
C GLY A 159 34.07 -12.94 -7.13
N GLN A 160 35.01 -12.67 -8.04
CA GLN A 160 34.85 -12.82 -9.50
C GLN A 160 34.54 -14.27 -9.91
N ASN A 161 35.01 -15.27 -9.16
CA ASN A 161 34.66 -16.69 -9.34
C ASN A 161 33.21 -17.07 -8.92
N THR A 162 32.32 -16.09 -8.72
CA THR A 162 30.91 -16.22 -8.31
C THR A 162 30.66 -16.91 -6.96
N SER A 163 31.70 -17.05 -6.14
CA SER A 163 31.63 -17.67 -4.82
C SER A 163 31.51 -16.67 -3.67
N ILE A 164 30.84 -17.10 -2.60
CA ILE A 164 30.94 -16.48 -1.27
C ILE A 164 31.97 -17.29 -0.47
N GLN A 165 32.94 -16.62 0.14
CA GLN A 165 33.94 -17.21 1.03
C GLN A 165 33.80 -16.61 2.44
N TRP A 166 34.14 -17.38 3.48
CA TRP A 166 34.08 -16.87 4.86
C TRP A 166 35.19 -17.39 5.77
N SER A 167 35.55 -16.64 6.81
CA SER A 167 36.57 -17.06 7.79
C SER A 167 36.40 -16.40 9.15
N ASP A 168 36.69 -17.13 10.21
CA ASP A 168 36.41 -16.74 11.60
C ASP A 168 37.65 -16.09 12.25
N LEU A 169 37.49 -14.89 12.80
CA LEU A 169 38.59 -14.15 13.43
C LEU A 169 38.83 -14.63 14.86
N GLN A 170 39.77 -15.56 15.01
CA GLN A 170 40.29 -15.95 16.32
C GLN A 170 41.30 -14.90 16.83
N LEU A 171 40.75 -13.84 17.45
CA LEU A 171 41.47 -12.67 17.98
C LEU A 171 42.60 -13.01 18.97
N ASP A 172 42.53 -14.17 19.63
CA ASP A 172 43.48 -14.64 20.65
C ASP A 172 44.36 -15.83 20.18
N ALA A 173 44.35 -16.19 18.90
CA ALA A 173 45.09 -17.36 18.40
C ALA A 173 46.62 -17.13 18.31
N PRO A 174 47.46 -18.13 18.62
CA PRO A 174 48.90 -18.03 18.42
C PRO A 174 49.26 -17.95 16.92
N PRO A 175 50.33 -17.23 16.56
CA PRO A 175 50.68 -16.98 15.16
C PRO A 175 51.06 -18.28 14.43
N CYS A 176 50.28 -18.61 13.40
CA CYS A 176 50.52 -19.75 12.52
C CYS A 176 51.69 -19.43 11.55
N PRO A 177 52.63 -20.36 11.28
CA PRO A 177 53.71 -20.12 10.33
C PRO A 177 53.18 -19.86 8.90
N PRO A 178 53.86 -19.00 8.10
CA PRO A 178 53.38 -18.60 6.78
C PRO A 178 53.25 -19.80 5.83
N ILE A 179 52.03 -20.05 5.35
CA ILE A 179 51.71 -21.18 4.47
C ILE A 179 52.24 -20.88 3.06
N PRO A 180 53.01 -21.77 2.40
CA PRO A 180 53.67 -21.49 1.11
C PRO A 180 52.76 -21.08 -0.07
N VAL A 181 51.45 -21.25 0.06
CA VAL A 181 50.42 -21.04 -0.99
C VAL A 181 49.86 -19.61 -0.98
N HIS A 182 50.71 -18.60 -0.81
CA HIS A 182 50.32 -17.20 -0.91
C HIS A 182 49.94 -16.83 -2.37
N PRO A 183 48.97 -15.93 -2.64
CA PRO A 183 48.58 -15.57 -4.01
C PRO A 183 49.74 -15.17 -4.93
N SER A 184 50.67 -14.33 -4.45
CA SER A 184 51.87 -13.91 -5.19
C SER A 184 52.83 -15.05 -5.60
N ASN A 185 52.66 -16.25 -5.04
CA ASN A 185 53.49 -17.42 -5.34
C ASN A 185 52.79 -18.39 -6.32
N ARG A 186 51.53 -18.12 -6.69
CA ARG A 186 50.75 -18.96 -7.62
C ARG A 186 51.25 -18.76 -9.05
N ARG A 187 51.86 -19.79 -9.62
CA ARG A 187 52.29 -19.77 -11.01
C ARG A 187 51.09 -19.92 -11.95
N HIS A 188 50.85 -18.93 -12.79
CA HIS A 188 49.77 -18.98 -13.78
C HIS A 188 50.11 -20.02 -14.84
N ARG A 189 49.30 -21.09 -14.94
CA ARG A 189 49.64 -22.30 -15.72
C ARG A 189 49.90 -22.03 -17.22
N PHE A 190 49.40 -20.92 -17.75
CA PHE A 190 49.65 -20.47 -19.12
C PHE A 190 50.91 -19.58 -19.24
N PHE A 191 51.06 -18.57 -18.38
CA PHE A 191 52.11 -17.55 -18.50
C PHE A 191 53.45 -17.95 -17.87
N ASP A 192 53.44 -18.73 -16.78
CA ASP A 192 54.64 -19.29 -16.13
C ASP A 192 55.04 -20.66 -16.70
N SER A 193 54.45 -21.04 -17.85
CA SER A 193 54.81 -22.27 -18.55
C SER A 193 56.20 -22.15 -19.18
N LYS A 194 56.98 -23.22 -19.17
CA LYS A 194 58.24 -23.27 -19.93
C LYS A 194 57.91 -23.42 -21.41
N GLY A 195 58.11 -22.36 -22.18
CA GLY A 195 58.03 -22.42 -23.65
C GLY A 195 59.00 -23.45 -24.25
N PRO A 196 58.77 -23.89 -25.51
CA PRO A 196 59.61 -24.88 -26.19
C PRO A 196 61.04 -24.36 -26.35
N GLY A 197 61.93 -24.82 -25.48
CA GLY A 197 63.29 -24.29 -25.31
C GLY A 197 63.71 -24.15 -23.83
N GLY A 198 62.76 -24.16 -22.89
CA GLY A 198 63.03 -24.27 -21.45
C GLY A 198 63.54 -23.01 -20.76
N ILE A 199 63.79 -21.93 -21.51
CA ILE A 199 64.12 -20.60 -20.98
C ILE A 199 62.90 -20.03 -20.27
N VAL A 200 63.09 -19.58 -19.03
CA VAL A 200 62.10 -18.82 -18.27
C VAL A 200 62.45 -17.34 -18.42
N THR A 201 61.51 -16.52 -18.88
CA THR A 201 61.62 -15.07 -18.79
C THR A 201 61.46 -14.67 -17.33
N LEU A 202 62.56 -14.63 -16.59
CA LEU A 202 62.57 -14.20 -15.19
C LEU A 202 62.11 -12.74 -15.10
N ASN A 203 60.88 -12.52 -14.62
CA ASN A 203 60.40 -11.19 -14.27
C ASN A 203 61.21 -10.68 -13.05
N PRO A 204 62.06 -9.64 -13.17
CA PRO A 204 63.00 -9.28 -12.10
C PRO A 204 62.31 -8.88 -10.79
N ASP A 205 61.17 -8.20 -10.89
CA ASP A 205 60.47 -7.58 -9.75
C ASP A 205 59.81 -8.61 -8.82
N ALA A 206 59.57 -9.83 -9.30
CA ALA A 206 58.95 -10.91 -8.51
C ALA A 206 59.80 -11.32 -7.28
N GLY A 207 61.11 -11.07 -7.31
CA GLY A 207 62.00 -11.31 -6.17
C GLY A 207 61.98 -10.20 -5.12
N GLU A 208 61.79 -8.94 -5.53
CA GLU A 208 61.80 -7.78 -4.60
C GLU A 208 60.43 -7.49 -3.99
N ALA A 209 59.33 -7.76 -4.71
CA ALA A 209 57.98 -7.43 -4.25
C ALA A 209 57.65 -8.06 -2.88
N VAL A 210 58.14 -9.28 -2.63
CA VAL A 210 57.93 -10.04 -1.38
C VAL A 210 58.60 -9.38 -0.16
N GLN A 211 59.64 -8.55 -0.35
CA GLN A 211 60.30 -7.82 0.76
C GLN A 211 59.70 -6.45 1.06
N LYS A 212 58.83 -5.89 0.21
CA LYS A 212 58.30 -4.52 0.37
C LYS A 212 56.94 -4.44 1.07
N LEU A 213 56.16 -5.52 1.13
CA LEU A 213 54.93 -5.62 1.93
C LEU A 213 55.22 -5.99 3.40
N GLY A 214 56.15 -5.24 4.01
CA GLY A 214 56.63 -5.42 5.39
C GLY A 214 55.65 -5.00 6.48
N LEU A 215 54.36 -5.26 6.29
CA LEU A 215 53.29 -5.01 7.24
C LEU A 215 53.04 -6.29 8.05
N GLY A 216 52.87 -6.15 9.36
CA GLY A 216 52.67 -7.27 10.27
C GLY A 216 51.33 -8.00 10.10
N GLY A 217 50.95 -8.74 11.15
CA GLY A 217 49.69 -9.47 11.23
C GLY A 217 49.82 -10.96 10.92
N GLN A 218 48.77 -11.70 11.26
CA GLN A 218 48.70 -13.15 11.11
C GLN A 218 48.12 -13.54 9.74
N SER A 219 48.85 -14.41 9.02
CA SER A 219 48.33 -15.08 7.82
C SER A 219 47.21 -16.04 8.20
N LEU A 220 46.04 -15.86 7.60
CA LEU A 220 44.92 -16.80 7.65
C LEU A 220 44.60 -17.25 6.22
N SER A 221 43.92 -18.39 6.07
CA SER A 221 43.38 -18.80 4.77
C SER A 221 41.94 -19.25 4.86
N PHE A 222 41.15 -18.92 3.83
CA PHE A 222 39.82 -19.50 3.65
C PHE A 222 39.97 -21.01 3.52
N LYS A 223 39.39 -21.75 4.47
CA LYS A 223 39.47 -23.23 4.50
C LYS A 223 38.71 -23.80 3.29
N ARG A 224 39.01 -25.05 2.91
CA ARG A 224 38.40 -25.71 1.74
C ARG A 224 36.91 -26.03 1.89
N ASP A 225 36.38 -25.96 3.10
CA ASP A 225 34.97 -26.11 3.47
C ASP A 225 34.25 -24.75 3.61
N GLN A 226 34.97 -23.68 3.97
CA GLN A 226 34.42 -22.33 4.17
C GLN A 226 34.25 -21.51 2.88
N HIS A 227 33.68 -22.13 1.84
CA HIS A 227 33.31 -21.45 0.61
C HIS A 227 32.11 -22.08 -0.10
N LYS A 228 31.33 -21.25 -0.80
CA LYS A 228 30.15 -21.65 -1.58
C LYS A 228 30.36 -21.25 -3.04
N LEU A 229 30.88 -22.19 -3.85
CA LEU A 229 30.97 -22.04 -5.30
C LEU A 229 29.57 -21.86 -5.92
N TYR A 230 29.47 -21.05 -6.97
CA TYR A 230 28.21 -20.77 -7.68
C TYR A 230 27.08 -20.29 -6.74
N ALA A 231 27.42 -19.45 -5.75
CA ALA A 231 26.42 -18.74 -4.95
C ALA A 231 25.52 -17.87 -5.85
N HIS A 232 26.13 -17.30 -6.90
CA HIS A 232 25.49 -16.66 -8.04
C HIS A 232 26.02 -17.23 -9.37
N ASN A 233 25.35 -16.86 -10.47
CA ASN A 233 25.78 -17.14 -11.85
C ASN A 233 26.60 -15.98 -12.47
N GLY A 234 26.85 -14.92 -11.71
CA GLY A 234 27.65 -13.76 -12.10
C GLY A 234 28.51 -13.26 -10.94
N TYR A 235 29.36 -12.27 -11.22
CA TYR A 235 30.24 -11.66 -10.21
C TYR A 235 29.41 -11.07 -9.06
N ILE A 236 29.88 -11.22 -7.82
CA ILE A 236 29.22 -10.64 -6.64
C ILE A 236 29.83 -9.25 -6.43
N TYR A 237 29.08 -8.20 -6.76
CA TYR A 237 29.59 -6.82 -6.74
C TYR A 237 29.41 -6.15 -5.39
N CYS A 238 28.28 -6.40 -4.72
CA CYS A 238 27.93 -5.76 -3.44
C CYS A 238 27.37 -6.77 -2.44
N MET A 239 27.67 -6.55 -1.16
CA MET A 239 27.15 -7.34 -0.05
C MET A 239 26.78 -6.41 1.11
N LEU A 240 25.70 -6.72 1.83
CA LEU A 240 25.21 -5.91 2.94
C LEU A 240 24.72 -6.81 4.07
N LEU A 241 25.19 -6.59 5.30
CA LEU A 241 24.67 -7.25 6.49
C LEU A 241 23.46 -6.47 7.02
N VAL A 242 22.36 -7.16 7.32
CA VAL A 242 21.16 -6.54 7.88
C VAL A 242 20.68 -7.30 9.11
N ARG A 243 20.40 -6.54 10.18
CA ARG A 243 19.92 -7.04 11.47
C ARG A 243 18.42 -6.82 11.57
N GLY A 244 17.65 -7.85 11.97
CA GLY A 244 16.23 -7.69 12.34
C GLY A 244 15.24 -7.46 11.18
N LEU A 245 15.54 -7.90 9.96
CA LEU A 245 14.61 -7.81 8.81
C LEU A 245 13.27 -8.53 9.05
N GLU A 246 13.30 -9.67 9.75
CA GLU A 246 12.10 -10.26 10.34
C GLU A 246 12.12 -9.99 11.85
N GLU A 247 11.12 -9.27 12.37
CA GLU A 247 10.98 -8.95 13.82
C GLU A 247 10.88 -10.20 14.76
N TRP A 248 10.94 -11.41 14.21
CA TRP A 248 10.89 -12.67 14.96
C TRP A 248 12.06 -13.63 14.65
N ALA A 249 13.05 -13.21 13.86
CA ALA A 249 14.37 -13.83 13.89
C ALA A 249 15.07 -13.41 15.20
N ASN A 250 15.75 -14.34 15.89
CA ASN A 250 16.26 -14.16 17.27
C ASN A 250 17.59 -13.41 17.30
N GLY A 251 17.58 -12.18 16.79
CA GLY A 251 18.78 -11.39 16.53
C GLY A 251 19.68 -12.04 15.49
N ASP A 252 19.12 -12.87 14.61
CA ASP A 252 19.85 -13.55 13.54
C ASP A 252 20.18 -12.55 12.42
N GLU A 253 21.39 -12.65 11.88
CA GLU A 253 21.90 -11.74 10.86
C GLU A 253 21.57 -12.28 9.48
N ILE A 254 21.03 -11.42 8.60
CA ILE A 254 20.77 -11.76 7.20
C ILE A 254 21.78 -11.03 6.34
N LEU A 255 22.51 -11.79 5.53
CA LEU A 255 23.45 -11.27 4.54
C LEU A 255 22.72 -11.15 3.20
N LEU A 256 22.79 -9.97 2.59
CA LEU A 256 22.30 -9.70 1.24
C LEU A 256 23.47 -9.68 0.26
N THR A 257 23.31 -10.26 -0.93
CA THR A 257 24.34 -10.25 -1.98
C THR A 257 23.75 -9.87 -3.33
N GLY A 258 24.27 -8.83 -3.97
CA GLY A 258 23.90 -8.38 -5.31
C GLY A 258 24.92 -8.83 -6.35
N SER A 259 24.42 -9.29 -7.51
CA SER A 259 25.24 -9.96 -8.52
C SER A 259 25.03 -9.48 -9.96
N GLY A 260 26.06 -9.69 -10.76
CA GLY A 260 26.05 -9.54 -12.21
C GLY A 260 24.99 -10.37 -12.95
N ASP A 261 24.46 -11.43 -12.34
CA ASP A 261 23.33 -12.21 -12.90
C ASP A 261 21.94 -11.58 -12.71
N GLY A 262 21.88 -10.35 -12.18
CA GLY A 262 20.65 -9.58 -11.99
C GLY A 262 19.81 -10.03 -10.78
N SER A 263 20.31 -10.96 -9.97
CA SER A 263 19.67 -11.36 -8.72
C SER A 263 20.24 -10.62 -7.50
N VAL A 264 19.39 -10.43 -6.48
CA VAL A 264 19.82 -10.28 -5.09
C VAL A 264 19.40 -11.54 -4.33
N LYS A 265 20.31 -12.12 -3.54
CA LYS A 265 20.01 -13.25 -2.67
C LYS A 265 20.04 -12.87 -1.20
N LEU A 266 19.17 -13.51 -0.43
CA LEU A 266 19.08 -13.42 1.03
C LEU A 266 19.71 -14.68 1.63
N TRP A 267 20.65 -14.52 2.55
CA TRP A 267 21.32 -15.62 3.24
C TRP A 267 21.15 -15.52 4.75
N GLU A 268 20.71 -16.59 5.38
CA GLU A 268 20.69 -16.75 6.84
C GLU A 268 22.10 -17.08 7.34
N LEU A 269 22.60 -16.30 8.30
CA LEU A 269 23.86 -16.59 9.00
C LEU A 269 23.56 -17.35 10.31
N SER A 270 23.35 -18.66 10.17
CA SER A 270 22.93 -19.52 11.29
C SER A 270 24.00 -19.63 12.39
N LYS A 271 23.56 -19.73 13.65
CA LYS A 271 24.41 -20.01 14.83
C LYS A 271 24.88 -21.49 14.91
N CYS A 272 25.00 -22.16 13.77
CA CYS A 272 25.65 -23.46 13.63
C CYS A 272 27.18 -23.31 13.72
N PRO A 273 27.96 -24.38 14.04
CA PRO A 273 29.36 -24.25 14.47
C PRO A 273 30.38 -23.73 13.45
N GLU A 274 29.96 -23.35 12.24
CA GLU A 274 30.85 -23.09 11.08
C GLU A 274 30.45 -21.85 10.25
N GLY A 275 29.47 -21.05 10.70
CA GLY A 275 29.11 -19.75 10.10
C GLY A 275 28.59 -19.78 8.64
N SER A 276 28.20 -20.94 8.13
CA SER A 276 27.88 -21.16 6.71
C SER A 276 26.57 -20.49 6.26
N PRO A 277 26.55 -19.73 5.14
CA PRO A 277 25.37 -19.01 4.65
C PRO A 277 24.35 -19.93 3.93
N VAL A 278 23.10 -19.90 4.41
CA VAL A 278 21.97 -20.70 3.89
C VAL A 278 21.01 -19.80 3.08
N GLU A 279 20.61 -20.21 1.87
CA GLU A 279 19.78 -19.38 0.98
C GLU A 279 18.30 -19.35 1.43
N LEU A 280 17.76 -18.15 1.72
CA LEU A 280 16.37 -17.93 2.13
C LEU A 280 15.46 -17.47 0.98
N ALA A 281 16.02 -16.72 0.03
CA ALA A 281 15.28 -16.12 -1.08
C ALA A 281 16.21 -15.66 -2.21
N GLU A 282 15.65 -15.61 -3.42
CA GLU A 282 16.26 -15.02 -4.61
C GLU A 282 15.27 -13.98 -5.19
N LEU A 283 15.74 -12.75 -5.41
CA LEU A 283 14.96 -11.62 -5.94
C LEU A 283 15.54 -11.22 -7.31
N LYS A 284 14.76 -11.38 -8.38
CA LYS A 284 15.23 -11.23 -9.76
C LYS A 284 14.82 -9.90 -10.38
N ASN A 285 15.80 -9.06 -10.69
CA ASN A 285 15.59 -7.74 -11.27
C ASN A 285 15.44 -7.78 -12.80
N GLY A 286 16.10 -8.74 -13.47
CA GLY A 286 16.04 -8.90 -14.91
C GLY A 286 17.31 -9.57 -15.44
N SER A 287 17.79 -9.11 -16.58
CA SER A 287 19.14 -9.38 -17.10
C SER A 287 20.22 -8.48 -16.51
N ASP A 288 19.80 -7.38 -15.87
CA ASP A 288 20.67 -6.23 -15.63
C ASP A 288 21.38 -6.40 -14.28
N SER A 289 22.70 -6.29 -14.28
CA SER A 289 23.58 -6.55 -13.14
C SER A 289 23.23 -5.67 -11.93
N VAL A 290 23.15 -6.25 -10.74
CA VAL A 290 23.01 -5.49 -9.48
C VAL A 290 24.40 -5.05 -9.04
N LEU A 291 24.64 -3.75 -9.04
CA LEU A 291 25.95 -3.15 -8.72
C LEU A 291 26.00 -2.66 -7.27
N SER A 292 24.89 -2.13 -6.76
CA SER A 292 24.79 -1.55 -5.42
C SER A 292 23.45 -1.89 -4.75
N ILE A 293 23.44 -2.00 -3.41
CA ILE A 293 22.24 -2.31 -2.61
C ILE A 293 22.19 -1.49 -1.32
N ALA A 294 21.01 -1.05 -0.93
CA ALA A 294 20.73 -0.40 0.36
C ALA A 294 19.38 -0.85 0.93
N VAL A 295 19.16 -0.70 2.24
CA VAL A 295 17.93 -1.14 2.93
C VAL A 295 17.39 -0.06 3.87
N ASP A 296 16.06 0.11 3.87
CA ASP A 296 15.30 0.93 4.81
C ASP A 296 14.14 0.12 5.39
N GLY A 297 14.28 -0.38 6.62
CA GLY A 297 13.33 -1.30 7.24
C GLY A 297 13.06 -2.52 6.35
N ALA A 298 11.82 -2.68 5.89
CA ALA A 298 11.42 -3.77 5.00
C ALA A 298 11.66 -3.50 3.49
N PHE A 299 12.26 -2.37 3.12
CA PHE A 299 12.49 -2.00 1.72
C PHE A 299 13.95 -2.19 1.31
N LEU A 300 14.16 -2.97 0.24
CA LEU A 300 15.46 -3.14 -0.41
C LEU A 300 15.49 -2.31 -1.70
N TYR A 301 16.53 -1.51 -1.87
CA TYR A 301 16.82 -0.74 -3.07
C TYR A 301 18.00 -1.38 -3.81
N CYS A 302 17.81 -1.71 -5.07
CA CYS A 302 18.83 -2.30 -5.94
C CYS A 302 19.22 -1.32 -7.04
N GLY A 303 20.47 -0.84 -7.05
CA GLY A 303 21.05 -0.10 -8.16
C GLY A 303 21.53 -1.05 -9.26
N LEU A 304 21.05 -0.85 -10.49
CA LEU A 304 21.34 -1.72 -11.63
C LEU A 304 22.25 -1.06 -12.67
N SER A 305 22.91 -1.89 -13.47
CA SER A 305 23.45 -1.47 -14.76
C SER A 305 22.35 -0.88 -15.65
N GLY A 306 22.65 0.17 -16.41
CA GLY A 306 21.67 0.86 -17.27
C GLY A 306 20.76 1.88 -16.54
N GLY A 307 21.06 2.27 -15.30
CA GLY A 307 20.45 3.42 -14.63
C GLY A 307 19.06 3.20 -14.01
N ALA A 308 18.62 1.95 -13.92
CA ALA A 308 17.41 1.58 -13.21
C ALA A 308 17.68 1.33 -11.72
N VAL A 309 16.74 1.74 -10.86
CA VAL A 309 16.71 1.41 -9.43
C VAL A 309 15.42 0.64 -9.14
N TYR A 310 15.56 -0.58 -8.62
CA TYR A 310 14.42 -1.44 -8.27
C TYR A 310 14.18 -1.40 -6.77
N ILE A 311 12.91 -1.26 -6.38
CA ILE A 311 12.51 -1.16 -4.96
C ILE A 311 11.65 -2.37 -4.62
N TRP A 312 12.15 -3.23 -3.75
CA TRP A 312 11.48 -4.46 -3.28
C TRP A 312 10.90 -4.27 -1.88
N ASN A 313 9.77 -4.90 -1.62
CA ASN A 313 9.34 -5.24 -0.27
C ASN A 313 9.94 -6.60 0.10
N LEU A 314 10.73 -6.66 1.17
CA LEU A 314 11.32 -7.90 1.68
C LEU A 314 10.27 -8.78 2.35
N ASP A 315 9.28 -8.18 3.05
CA ASP A 315 8.17 -8.92 3.70
C ASP A 315 7.38 -9.78 2.69
N SER A 316 7.02 -9.18 1.55
CA SER A 316 6.14 -9.80 0.55
C SER A 316 6.90 -10.30 -0.69
N ARG A 317 8.23 -10.14 -0.73
CA ARG A 317 9.14 -10.55 -1.82
C ARG A 317 8.66 -10.06 -3.21
N GLN A 318 8.19 -8.82 -3.28
CA GLN A 318 7.60 -8.20 -4.49
C GLN A 318 8.22 -6.84 -4.82
N ILE A 319 8.34 -6.51 -6.10
CA ILE A 319 8.73 -5.18 -6.59
C ILE A 319 7.59 -4.20 -6.31
N ILE A 320 7.87 -3.13 -5.57
CA ILE A 320 6.97 -2.01 -5.30
C ILE A 320 7.02 -1.01 -6.44
N ARG A 321 8.23 -0.65 -6.89
CA ARG A 321 8.45 0.38 -7.90
C ARG A 321 9.77 0.14 -8.63
N LYS A 322 9.83 0.62 -9.87
CA LYS A 322 11.06 0.77 -10.65
C LYS A 322 11.24 2.26 -10.92
N LEU A 323 12.44 2.79 -10.70
CA LEU A 323 12.82 4.15 -11.06
C LEU A 323 13.81 4.08 -12.22
N THR A 324 13.61 4.91 -13.25
CA THR A 324 14.47 5.00 -14.45
C THR A 324 14.86 6.46 -14.65
N ALA A 325 15.52 7.03 -13.65
CA ALA A 325 15.87 8.45 -13.61
C ALA A 325 17.28 8.74 -14.13
N HIS A 326 18.18 7.74 -14.08
CA HIS A 326 19.56 7.86 -14.54
C HIS A 326 19.73 7.27 -15.94
N SER A 327 20.76 7.72 -16.65
CA SER A 327 21.13 7.25 -18.00
C SER A 327 22.39 6.39 -18.02
N GLY A 328 22.94 6.07 -16.84
CA GLY A 328 24.16 5.30 -16.65
C GLY A 328 24.09 4.45 -15.38
N ASP A 329 25.00 3.51 -15.24
CA ASP A 329 25.00 2.45 -14.21
C ASP A 329 25.02 2.99 -12.79
N ILE A 330 24.20 2.42 -11.90
CA ILE A 330 24.07 2.86 -10.49
C ILE A 330 25.14 2.18 -9.62
N TRP A 331 26.35 2.75 -9.63
CA TRP A 331 27.47 2.24 -8.83
C TRP A 331 27.28 2.40 -7.31
N ALA A 332 26.44 3.33 -6.88
CA ALA A 332 26.25 3.65 -5.47
C ALA A 332 24.79 4.03 -5.15
N ILE A 333 24.29 3.51 -4.03
CA ILE A 333 22.97 3.80 -3.48
C ILE A 333 23.02 3.77 -1.96
N ASP A 334 22.47 4.79 -1.32
CA ASP A 334 22.48 4.99 0.13
C ASP A 334 21.11 5.45 0.62
N VAL A 335 20.82 5.20 1.89
CA VAL A 335 19.65 5.77 2.58
C VAL A 335 20.16 6.62 3.74
N VAL A 336 19.88 7.93 3.71
CA VAL A 336 20.37 8.88 4.72
C VAL A 336 19.18 9.56 5.40
N GLY A 337 18.69 8.92 6.48
CA GLY A 337 17.39 9.24 7.07
C GLY A 337 16.26 8.86 6.11
N ASN A 338 15.26 9.72 5.95
CA ASN A 338 14.06 9.43 5.14
C ASN A 338 14.26 9.71 3.62
N VAL A 339 15.50 9.61 3.13
CA VAL A 339 15.93 10.06 1.80
C VAL A 339 16.84 9.01 1.19
N ILE A 340 16.57 8.64 -0.06
CA ILE A 340 17.41 7.74 -0.86
C ILE A 340 18.32 8.60 -1.73
N ILE A 341 19.61 8.29 -1.77
CA ILE A 341 20.62 8.97 -2.59
C ILE A 341 21.20 7.94 -3.56
N THR A 342 21.32 8.30 -4.84
CA THR A 342 21.83 7.40 -5.90
C THR A 342 22.84 8.14 -6.77
N GLY A 343 23.99 7.50 -7.03
CA GLY A 343 25.03 8.01 -7.93
C GLY A 343 25.18 7.13 -9.16
N ASP A 344 25.33 7.76 -10.34
CA ASP A 344 25.47 7.06 -11.61
C ASP A 344 26.86 7.20 -12.27
N SER A 345 27.07 6.40 -13.32
CA SER A 345 28.33 6.38 -14.08
C SER A 345 28.67 7.67 -14.84
N SER A 346 27.78 8.67 -14.87
CA SER A 346 28.02 10.02 -15.38
C SER A 346 28.43 11.04 -14.30
N GLY A 347 28.55 10.61 -13.04
CA GLY A 347 28.96 11.47 -11.93
C GLY A 347 27.82 12.32 -11.34
N ILE A 348 26.57 12.02 -11.70
CA ILE A 348 25.38 12.72 -11.20
C ILE A 348 24.81 11.98 -9.99
N ILE A 349 24.55 12.72 -8.92
CA ILE A 349 23.76 12.26 -7.78
C ILE A 349 22.31 12.71 -7.95
N ARG A 350 21.36 11.83 -7.64
CA ARG A 350 19.94 12.14 -7.48
C ARG A 350 19.47 11.84 -6.05
N LYS A 351 18.52 12.63 -5.57
CA LYS A 351 17.93 12.56 -4.22
C LYS A 351 16.43 12.25 -4.35
N PHE A 352 15.96 11.17 -3.75
CA PHE A 352 14.54 10.79 -3.74
C PHE A 352 13.95 10.87 -2.33
N ASN A 353 12.70 11.32 -2.23
CA ASN A 353 11.94 11.28 -0.98
C ASN A 353 11.34 9.88 -0.72
N SER A 354 10.71 9.70 0.45
CA SER A 354 9.93 8.50 0.84
C SER A 354 8.69 8.22 -0.02
N ARG A 355 8.37 9.07 -1.02
CA ARG A 355 7.34 8.86 -2.05
C ARG A 355 7.96 8.37 -3.38
N PHE A 356 9.28 8.23 -3.42
CA PHE A 356 10.10 7.91 -4.60
C PHE A 356 9.95 8.93 -5.74
N GLU A 357 9.88 10.22 -5.37
CA GLU A 357 9.88 11.38 -6.25
C GLU A 357 11.26 12.06 -6.16
N GLU A 358 11.82 12.54 -7.29
CA GLU A 358 13.10 13.25 -7.29
C GLU A 358 12.93 14.64 -6.64
N VAL A 359 13.72 14.90 -5.60
CA VAL A 359 13.73 16.15 -4.81
C VAL A 359 14.80 17.11 -5.31
N GLY A 360 15.84 16.59 -5.95
CA GLY A 360 16.93 17.36 -6.55
C GLY A 360 18.04 16.46 -7.07
N SER A 361 18.91 17.03 -7.89
CA SER A 361 20.03 16.35 -8.52
C SER A 361 21.19 17.30 -8.80
N TRP A 362 22.42 16.84 -8.58
CA TRP A 362 23.65 17.63 -8.69
C TRP A 362 24.81 16.79 -9.23
N ILE A 363 25.83 17.48 -9.75
CA ILE A 363 27.05 16.85 -10.25
C ILE A 363 28.02 16.68 -9.07
N ALA A 364 28.45 15.44 -8.84
CA ALA A 364 29.39 15.05 -7.80
C ALA A 364 30.83 14.97 -8.32
N HIS A 365 31.00 14.43 -9.53
CA HIS A 365 32.29 14.14 -10.13
C HIS A 365 32.31 14.59 -11.60
N GLU A 366 33.48 14.92 -12.12
CA GLU A 366 33.65 15.21 -13.56
C GLU A 366 33.76 13.92 -14.42
N GLY A 367 33.71 12.77 -13.77
CA GLY A 367 33.65 11.44 -14.37
C GLY A 367 32.78 10.50 -13.54
N THR A 368 32.99 9.20 -13.74
CA THR A 368 32.24 8.12 -13.10
C THR A 368 32.39 8.17 -11.58
N MET A 369 31.27 8.31 -10.87
CA MET A 369 31.17 8.04 -9.44
C MET A 369 31.19 6.52 -9.25
N LEU A 370 32.06 6.03 -8.36
CA LEU A 370 32.35 4.61 -8.18
C LEU A 370 32.06 4.11 -6.76
N ALA A 371 32.14 5.01 -5.76
CA ALA A 371 31.90 4.69 -4.36
C ALA A 371 31.14 5.80 -3.64
N SER A 372 30.44 5.42 -2.58
CA SER A 372 29.80 6.32 -1.61
C SER A 372 29.98 5.79 -0.19
N ALA A 373 29.76 6.68 0.78
CA ALA A 373 29.55 6.32 2.18
C ALA A 373 28.70 7.41 2.87
N ALA A 374 27.83 7.00 3.79
CA ALA A 374 27.09 7.88 4.69
C ALA A 374 27.52 7.64 6.15
N GLY A 375 27.57 8.70 6.97
CA GLY A 375 28.00 8.60 8.37
C GLY A 375 27.58 9.81 9.20
N VAL A 376 27.97 9.80 10.49
CA VAL A 376 27.71 10.90 11.43
C VAL A 376 29.01 11.35 12.08
N PHE A 377 29.27 12.64 12.09
CA PHE A 377 30.48 13.27 12.62
C PHE A 377 30.10 14.48 13.46
N LYS A 378 30.32 14.44 14.79
CA LYS A 378 29.98 15.55 15.71
C LYS A 378 28.55 16.08 15.50
N ASP A 379 27.57 15.18 15.57
CA ASP A 379 26.13 15.38 15.27
C ASP A 379 25.78 15.77 13.82
N ARG A 380 26.77 15.97 12.93
CA ARG A 380 26.55 16.29 11.52
C ARG A 380 26.39 15.03 10.68
N ARG A 381 25.41 14.99 9.78
CA ARG A 381 25.24 13.89 8.81
C ARG A 381 26.14 14.13 7.61
N ILE A 382 27.21 13.34 7.49
CA ILE A 382 28.18 13.45 6.41
C ILE A 382 27.86 12.43 5.31
N TYR A 383 27.96 12.88 4.07
CA TYR A 383 27.95 12.02 2.90
C TYR A 383 29.23 12.23 2.09
N ALA A 384 29.86 11.15 1.66
CA ALA A 384 31.09 11.20 0.88
C ALA A 384 30.97 10.33 -0.38
N THR A 385 31.51 10.81 -1.51
CA THR A 385 31.55 10.02 -2.76
C THR A 385 32.93 10.10 -3.42
N GLY A 386 33.29 9.03 -4.12
CA GLY A 386 34.58 8.86 -4.78
C GLY A 386 34.41 8.58 -6.26
N GLY A 387 35.29 9.14 -7.09
CA GLY A 387 35.23 9.02 -8.54
C GLY A 387 36.57 8.70 -9.21
N ASN A 388 36.48 8.39 -10.51
CA ASN A 388 37.64 8.24 -11.38
C ASN A 388 38.29 9.58 -11.81
N ASP A 389 37.70 10.71 -11.40
CA ASP A 389 38.36 12.02 -11.40
C ASP A 389 39.45 12.15 -10.32
N ASN A 390 39.69 11.09 -9.54
CA ASN A 390 40.65 11.00 -8.44
C ASN A 390 40.30 11.93 -7.27
N THR A 391 39.03 12.27 -7.06
CA THR A 391 38.59 13.11 -5.94
C THR A 391 37.66 12.35 -4.99
N VAL A 392 37.67 12.77 -3.72
CA VAL A 392 36.57 12.48 -2.78
C VAL A 392 35.84 13.80 -2.54
N ALA A 393 34.55 13.84 -2.86
CA ALA A 393 33.67 14.94 -2.52
C ALA A 393 32.92 14.63 -1.22
N ILE A 394 32.78 15.62 -0.36
CA ILE A 394 32.20 15.49 0.98
C ILE A 394 31.12 16.57 1.14
N TRP A 395 29.92 16.17 1.50
CA TRP A 395 28.79 17.04 1.80
C TRP A 395 28.42 16.94 3.28
N ASP A 396 28.07 18.10 3.83
CA ASP A 396 27.33 18.16 5.08
C ASP A 396 25.82 18.20 4.76
N LEU A 397 25.09 17.16 5.16
CA LEU A 397 23.65 17.05 4.98
C LEU A 397 22.87 17.60 6.20
N THR A 398 23.56 18.27 7.13
CA THR A 398 23.01 18.92 8.32
C THR A 398 22.46 20.33 8.03
N ASP A 399 22.62 20.83 6.80
CA ASP A 399 21.87 21.99 6.28
C ASP A 399 20.40 21.65 5.93
N HIS A 400 19.84 20.64 6.61
CA HIS A 400 18.44 20.63 7.05
C HIS A 400 18.47 20.66 8.59
N PRO A 401 17.89 21.70 9.24
CA PRO A 401 18.18 22.01 10.63
C PRO A 401 17.81 20.89 11.61
N GLN A 402 18.52 20.86 12.74
CA GLN A 402 18.28 20.01 13.92
C GLN A 402 16.81 19.65 14.13
N ASP A 403 16.51 18.35 14.19
CA ASP A 403 15.37 17.68 14.86
C ASP A 403 14.04 18.43 15.04
N PHE A 404 13.69 19.26 14.05
CA PHE A 404 12.43 19.05 13.39
C PHE A 404 12.55 17.76 12.57
N GLN A 405 12.33 16.63 13.26
CA GLN A 405 11.46 15.61 12.72
C GLN A 405 10.20 16.36 12.26
N GLU A 406 10.15 16.76 10.99
CA GLU A 406 9.23 17.81 10.49
C GLU A 406 7.80 17.40 10.82
N MET A 407 7.26 17.97 11.91
CA MET A 407 6.29 17.29 12.77
C MET A 407 5.11 16.81 11.93
N PRO A 408 5.04 15.48 11.62
CA PRO A 408 4.37 14.95 10.45
C PRO A 408 3.01 15.59 10.24
N ALA A 409 2.87 16.41 9.18
CA ALA A 409 1.98 17.56 9.20
C ALA A 409 0.50 17.18 9.46
N VAL A 410 0.08 17.20 10.73
CA VAL A 410 -1.27 16.76 11.15
C VAL A 410 -2.32 17.85 10.87
N GLY A 411 -2.26 18.45 9.69
CA GLY A 411 -3.28 19.37 9.17
C GLY A 411 -4.50 18.60 8.67
N ASN A 412 -5.65 19.27 8.64
CA ASN A 412 -6.83 18.72 7.98
C ASN A 412 -6.64 18.61 6.46
N ASP A 413 -5.79 19.47 5.87
CA ASP A 413 -5.46 19.44 4.45
C ASP A 413 -4.60 18.23 4.09
N GLU A 414 -3.55 17.90 4.86
CA GLU A 414 -2.74 16.69 4.58
C GLU A 414 -3.51 15.40 4.91
N MET A 415 -4.47 15.42 5.85
CA MET A 415 -5.43 14.33 6.03
C MET A 415 -6.28 14.10 4.77
N VAL A 416 -6.76 15.17 4.11
CA VAL A 416 -7.49 15.08 2.83
C VAL A 416 -6.57 14.70 1.66
N ASN A 417 -5.33 15.20 1.59
CA ASN A 417 -4.34 14.78 0.60
C ASN A 417 -3.96 13.30 0.76
N THR A 418 -3.90 12.81 2.00
CA THR A 418 -3.67 11.39 2.33
C THR A 418 -4.87 10.56 1.91
N LEU A 419 -6.10 11.01 2.21
CA LEU A 419 -7.33 10.35 1.77
C LEU A 419 -7.40 10.28 0.23
N ALA A 420 -6.99 11.34 -0.48
CA ALA A 420 -6.95 11.36 -1.94
C ALA A 420 -6.03 10.27 -2.52
N LYS A 421 -4.83 10.12 -1.95
CA LYS A 421 -3.89 9.03 -2.28
C LYS A 421 -4.46 7.66 -1.90
N PHE A 422 -5.07 7.55 -0.72
CA PHE A 422 -5.60 6.28 -0.20
C PHE A 422 -6.81 5.76 -1.00
N VAL A 423 -7.67 6.66 -1.50
CA VAL A 423 -8.77 6.36 -2.43
C VAL A 423 -8.27 5.93 -3.81
N SER A 424 -7.10 6.40 -4.25
CA SER A 424 -6.56 6.03 -5.57
C SER A 424 -6.14 4.56 -5.69
N PHE A 425 -5.75 3.91 -4.59
CA PHE A 425 -5.52 2.47 -4.55
C PHE A 425 -6.84 1.71 -4.64
N LYS A 426 -6.98 0.85 -5.65
CA LYS A 426 -8.23 0.13 -5.98
C LYS A 426 -8.35 -1.14 -5.13
N THR A 427 -8.43 -0.96 -3.82
CA THR A 427 -8.43 -1.97 -2.75
C THR A 427 -9.69 -2.86 -2.71
N VAL A 428 -10.08 -3.45 -3.84
CA VAL A 428 -11.34 -4.22 -3.96
C VAL A 428 -11.07 -5.70 -3.67
N SER A 429 -11.20 -6.09 -2.40
CA SER A 429 -10.93 -7.46 -1.88
C SER A 429 -11.65 -8.56 -2.68
N ALA A 430 -12.94 -8.39 -2.95
CA ALA A 430 -13.81 -9.35 -3.63
C ALA A 430 -13.45 -9.67 -5.10
N ARG A 431 -12.33 -9.14 -5.64
CA ARG A 431 -11.88 -9.34 -7.03
C ARG A 431 -10.37 -9.58 -7.08
N PRO A 432 -9.88 -10.84 -7.12
CA PRO A 432 -8.45 -11.18 -7.04
C PRO A 432 -7.50 -10.44 -8.00
N LYS A 433 -7.99 -9.94 -9.14
CA LYS A 433 -7.21 -9.09 -10.06
C LYS A 433 -6.69 -7.77 -9.42
N PHE A 434 -7.24 -7.37 -8.27
CA PHE A 434 -6.85 -6.18 -7.52
C PHE A 434 -6.00 -6.50 -6.28
N ALA A 435 -5.60 -7.76 -6.04
CA ALA A 435 -4.78 -8.12 -4.88
C ALA A 435 -3.46 -7.33 -4.78
N GLY A 436 -2.86 -6.95 -5.93
CA GLY A 436 -1.71 -6.04 -5.96
C GLY A 436 -2.03 -4.63 -5.45
N GLU A 437 -3.18 -4.07 -5.83
CA GLU A 437 -3.69 -2.77 -5.33
C GLU A 437 -4.01 -2.84 -3.83
N CYS A 438 -4.59 -3.95 -3.36
CA CYS A 438 -4.85 -4.17 -1.93
C CYS A 438 -3.54 -4.18 -1.12
N ASN A 439 -2.52 -4.89 -1.59
CA ASN A 439 -1.21 -4.92 -0.92
C ASN A 439 -0.47 -3.57 -1.00
N GLN A 440 -0.57 -2.84 -2.11
CA GLN A 440 -0.03 -1.48 -2.21
C GLN A 440 -0.74 -0.50 -1.27
N GLY A 441 -2.07 -0.58 -1.15
CA GLY A 441 -2.86 0.20 -0.19
C GLY A 441 -2.48 -0.08 1.27
N ALA A 442 -2.31 -1.35 1.63
CA ALA A 442 -1.84 -1.77 2.95
C ALA A 442 -0.42 -1.25 3.25
N ALA A 443 0.51 -1.38 2.30
CA ALA A 443 1.88 -0.91 2.43
C ALA A 443 1.98 0.64 2.47
N PHE A 444 1.11 1.34 1.73
CA PHE A 444 0.94 2.79 1.83
C PHE A 444 0.44 3.19 3.22
N LEU A 445 -0.61 2.54 3.73
CA LEU A 445 -1.17 2.83 5.04
C LEU A 445 -0.15 2.56 6.15
N ARG A 446 0.59 1.43 6.09
CA ARG A 446 1.72 1.14 7.00
C ARG A 446 2.75 2.27 7.00
N ARG A 447 3.23 2.68 5.82
CA ARG A 447 4.20 3.78 5.70
C ARG A 447 3.65 5.10 6.25
N HIS A 448 2.36 5.38 6.06
CA HIS A 448 1.74 6.59 6.59
C HIS A 448 1.59 6.55 8.12
N CYS A 449 1.24 5.41 8.70
CA CYS A 449 1.24 5.20 10.14
C CYS A 449 2.64 5.36 10.75
N ASN A 450 3.68 4.77 10.14
CA ASN A 450 5.09 4.99 10.53
C ASN A 450 5.48 6.47 10.44
N TYR A 451 5.16 7.14 9.32
CA TYR A 451 5.43 8.57 9.12
C TYR A 451 4.78 9.43 10.21
N LEU A 452 3.56 9.10 10.64
CA LEU A 452 2.86 9.78 11.75
C LEU A 452 3.41 9.44 13.15
N GLY A 453 4.38 8.54 13.28
CA GLY A 453 5.04 8.19 14.54
C GLY A 453 4.50 6.92 15.24
N ALA A 454 3.71 6.09 14.57
CA ALA A 454 3.30 4.79 15.10
C ALA A 454 4.38 3.72 14.91
N LYS A 455 4.43 2.73 15.81
CA LYS A 455 5.07 1.42 15.56
C LYS A 455 4.11 0.57 14.73
N THR A 456 4.55 -0.09 13.67
CA THR A 456 3.61 -0.79 12.76
C THR A 456 4.07 -2.17 12.31
N LYS A 457 3.12 -3.03 11.93
CA LYS A 457 3.37 -4.35 11.34
C LYS A 457 2.29 -4.70 10.31
N LEU A 458 2.61 -5.57 9.35
CA LEU A 458 1.60 -6.27 8.55
C LEU A 458 1.36 -7.66 9.15
N LEU A 459 0.12 -7.96 9.53
CA LEU A 459 -0.26 -9.26 10.07
C LEU A 459 -0.89 -10.09 8.95
N ALA A 460 -0.18 -11.13 8.51
CA ALA A 460 -0.66 -12.01 7.45
C ALA A 460 -1.91 -12.81 7.89
N THR A 461 -2.97 -12.73 7.10
CA THR A 461 -4.27 -13.40 7.31
C THR A 461 -4.35 -14.77 6.65
N GLY A 462 -3.58 -15.00 5.58
CA GLY A 462 -3.59 -16.23 4.77
C GLY A 462 -2.85 -16.05 3.43
N PRO A 463 -2.73 -17.11 2.62
CA PRO A 463 -1.97 -17.07 1.36
C PRO A 463 -2.71 -16.42 0.18
N ASN A 464 -3.98 -16.07 0.32
CA ASN A 464 -4.82 -15.43 -0.73
C ASN A 464 -5.68 -14.29 -0.17
N THR A 465 -5.29 -13.72 0.96
CA THR A 465 -6.05 -12.69 1.71
C THR A 465 -5.16 -11.51 2.04
N ASN A 466 -5.74 -10.32 2.11
CA ASN A 466 -5.02 -9.08 2.34
C ASN A 466 -4.61 -8.93 3.83
N PRO A 467 -3.41 -8.39 4.13
CA PRO A 467 -2.88 -8.36 5.50
C PRO A 467 -3.53 -7.27 6.37
N ILE A 468 -3.68 -7.51 7.67
CA ILE A 468 -4.11 -6.47 8.61
C ILE A 468 -2.95 -5.49 8.83
N VAL A 469 -3.19 -4.19 8.72
CA VAL A 469 -2.25 -3.16 9.15
C VAL A 469 -2.42 -2.97 10.66
N PHE A 470 -1.42 -3.40 11.42
CA PHE A 470 -1.25 -3.09 12.84
C PHE A 470 -0.48 -1.77 12.97
N ALA A 471 -0.98 -0.85 13.79
CA ALA A 471 -0.25 0.37 14.17
C ALA A 471 -0.47 0.68 15.65
N ARG A 472 0.55 1.14 16.37
CA ARG A 472 0.49 1.44 17.81
C ARG A 472 1.15 2.77 18.13
N PHE A 473 0.40 3.62 18.83
CA PHE A 473 0.90 4.80 19.53
C PHE A 473 0.91 4.51 21.04
N ASP A 474 2.05 4.73 21.70
CA ASP A 474 2.17 4.57 23.15
C ASP A 474 1.77 5.85 23.89
N ALA A 475 1.24 5.72 25.12
CA ALA A 475 0.86 6.87 25.94
C ALA A 475 2.04 7.78 26.29
N ALA A 476 1.78 9.09 26.47
CA ALA A 476 2.83 10.09 26.71
C ALA A 476 3.52 9.97 28.08
N SER A 477 2.91 9.28 29.05
CA SER A 477 3.51 8.97 30.36
C SER A 477 3.32 7.50 30.71
N LYS A 478 4.35 6.88 31.29
CA LYS A 478 4.25 5.52 31.86
C LYS A 478 3.24 5.42 33.02
N SER A 479 2.89 6.54 33.66
CA SER A 479 1.84 6.57 34.70
C SER A 479 0.41 6.54 34.15
N SER A 480 0.19 6.92 32.89
CA SER A 480 -1.12 6.86 32.21
C SER A 480 -1.23 5.69 31.22
N ALA A 481 -0.11 5.06 30.89
CA ALA A 481 0.01 3.93 29.96
C ALA A 481 -0.71 2.63 30.36
N ASN A 482 -1.40 2.61 31.51
CA ASN A 482 -2.11 1.43 32.02
C ASN A 482 -3.38 1.07 31.23
N LYS A 483 -3.90 1.97 30.36
CA LYS A 483 -5.08 1.71 29.54
C LYS A 483 -4.74 1.71 28.04
N THR A 484 -5.37 0.81 27.30
CA THR A 484 -5.19 0.61 25.85
C THR A 484 -6.55 0.63 25.13
N VAL A 485 -6.61 1.40 24.03
CA VAL A 485 -7.77 1.44 23.14
C VAL A 485 -7.43 0.75 21.83
N LEU A 486 -8.26 -0.20 21.41
CA LEU A 486 -8.17 -0.82 20.08
C LEU A 486 -9.15 -0.12 19.14
N PHE A 487 -8.63 0.64 18.17
CA PHE A 487 -9.40 1.14 17.04
C PHE A 487 -9.45 0.10 15.92
N TYR A 488 -10.66 -0.25 15.48
CA TYR A 488 -10.90 -1.13 14.34
C TYR A 488 -11.50 -0.38 13.14
N GLY A 489 -11.08 -0.78 11.94
CA GLY A 489 -11.66 -0.38 10.66
C GLY A 489 -11.12 -1.25 9.52
N HIS A 490 -11.37 -0.85 8.28
CA HIS A 490 -10.84 -1.54 7.09
C HIS A 490 -10.39 -0.57 6.00
N TYR A 491 -9.60 -1.09 5.06
CA TYR A 491 -9.09 -0.38 3.90
C TYR A 491 -9.56 -0.96 2.56
N ASP A 492 -10.17 -2.14 2.55
CA ASP A 492 -10.85 -2.67 1.37
C ASP A 492 -12.25 -2.07 1.18
N VAL A 493 -12.72 -2.11 -0.07
CA VAL A 493 -13.91 -1.37 -0.54
C VAL A 493 -14.68 -2.15 -1.61
N VAL A 494 -16.01 -2.02 -1.69
CA VAL A 494 -16.80 -2.62 -2.78
C VAL A 494 -16.36 -2.07 -4.15
N GLY A 495 -16.48 -2.93 -5.16
CA GLY A 495 -16.17 -2.56 -6.53
C GLY A 495 -17.00 -1.37 -7.03
N ALA A 496 -16.35 -0.48 -7.78
CA ALA A 496 -16.99 0.61 -8.52
C ALA A 496 -16.57 0.58 -9.99
N ASP A 497 -17.50 0.86 -10.90
CA ASP A 497 -17.24 0.98 -12.33
C ASP A 497 -17.03 2.45 -12.71
N THR A 498 -15.96 2.75 -13.46
CA THR A 498 -15.59 4.11 -13.91
C THR A 498 -16.47 4.64 -15.05
N ASN A 499 -17.77 4.36 -15.01
CA ASN A 499 -18.73 4.74 -16.06
C ASN A 499 -19.52 5.98 -15.63
N HIS A 500 -19.37 7.07 -16.38
CA HIS A 500 -20.02 8.37 -16.13
C HIS A 500 -21.56 8.34 -16.13
N LEU A 501 -22.20 7.24 -16.57
CA LEU A 501 -23.65 7.04 -16.43
C LEU A 501 -24.10 6.70 -15.00
N LYS A 502 -23.17 6.34 -14.12
CA LYS A 502 -23.40 6.02 -12.70
C LYS A 502 -22.70 7.01 -11.78
N TRP A 503 -21.42 7.30 -12.04
CA TRP A 503 -20.60 8.18 -11.22
C TRP A 503 -20.35 9.53 -11.87
N ASN A 504 -20.55 10.62 -11.12
CA ASN A 504 -20.28 11.99 -11.56
C ASN A 504 -18.78 12.28 -11.74
N THR A 505 -17.92 11.54 -11.05
CA THR A 505 -16.44 11.63 -11.06
C THR A 505 -15.83 10.23 -11.16
N ASP A 506 -14.51 10.06 -11.37
CA ASP A 506 -13.93 8.71 -11.25
C ASP A 506 -14.01 8.25 -9.78
N PRO A 507 -14.57 7.06 -9.46
CA PRO A 507 -14.65 6.57 -8.09
C PRO A 507 -13.30 6.45 -7.38
N PHE A 508 -12.19 6.31 -8.11
CA PHE A 508 -10.84 6.19 -7.55
C PHE A 508 -10.01 7.47 -7.74
N GLN A 509 -10.67 8.62 -7.98
CA GLN A 509 -10.04 9.95 -7.94
C GLN A 509 -10.85 10.86 -7.01
N LEU A 510 -10.28 11.21 -5.85
CA LEU A 510 -10.98 12.04 -4.87
C LEU A 510 -11.33 13.42 -5.44
N CYS A 511 -12.60 13.78 -5.44
CA CYS A 511 -13.10 15.05 -5.96
C CYS A 511 -13.83 15.84 -4.88
N SER A 512 -13.36 17.06 -4.60
CA SER A 512 -14.01 17.97 -3.64
C SER A 512 -15.07 18.82 -4.33
N ILE A 513 -16.34 18.66 -3.95
CA ILE A 513 -17.47 19.37 -4.56
C ILE A 513 -18.44 19.82 -3.46
N ASN A 514 -18.74 21.13 -3.40
CA ASN A 514 -19.76 21.73 -2.52
C ASN A 514 -19.69 21.32 -1.03
N GLY A 515 -18.48 21.14 -0.48
CA GLY A 515 -18.27 20.72 0.92
C GLY A 515 -18.30 19.21 1.18
N PHE A 516 -18.41 18.40 0.13
CA PHE A 516 -18.30 16.94 0.17
C PHE A 516 -17.05 16.46 -0.58
N LEU A 517 -16.44 15.38 -0.10
CA LEU A 517 -15.39 14.64 -0.77
C LEU A 517 -16.03 13.41 -1.45
N TYR A 518 -15.95 13.31 -2.76
CA TYR A 518 -16.49 12.18 -3.54
C TYR A 518 -15.39 11.17 -3.88
N GLY A 519 -15.70 9.87 -3.76
CA GLY A 519 -14.82 8.75 -4.09
C GLY A 519 -15.25 7.45 -3.40
N ARG A 520 -14.82 6.30 -3.89
CA ARG A 520 -15.11 4.99 -3.27
C ARG A 520 -14.24 4.80 -2.01
N GLY A 521 -14.91 4.52 -0.91
CA GLY A 521 -14.36 4.32 0.42
C GLY A 521 -14.01 5.58 1.19
N VAL A 522 -14.49 6.75 0.77
CA VAL A 522 -14.35 8.00 1.54
C VAL A 522 -15.16 7.96 2.83
N SER A 523 -16.34 7.32 2.82
CA SER A 523 -17.11 7.04 4.02
C SER A 523 -16.83 5.62 4.54
N ASP A 524 -16.64 4.64 3.64
CA ASP A 524 -16.57 3.21 3.97
C ASP A 524 -15.24 2.55 3.54
N ASN A 525 -14.16 2.56 4.33
CA ASN A 525 -13.99 3.16 5.65
C ASN A 525 -12.70 4.03 5.74
N LYS A 526 -12.10 4.39 4.61
CA LYS A 526 -10.78 5.06 4.54
C LYS A 526 -10.76 6.44 5.19
N GLY A 527 -11.85 7.22 5.06
CA GLY A 527 -11.99 8.53 5.72
C GLY A 527 -12.01 8.43 7.25
N PRO A 528 -12.95 7.68 7.84
CA PRO A 528 -12.99 7.44 9.29
C PRO A 528 -11.70 6.87 9.89
N VAL A 529 -11.05 5.91 9.20
CA VAL A 529 -9.73 5.38 9.58
C VAL A 529 -8.69 6.50 9.69
N LEU A 530 -8.59 7.37 8.67
CA LEU A 530 -7.64 8.49 8.71
C LEU A 530 -8.00 9.53 9.77
N ALA A 531 -9.29 9.79 10.04
CA ALA A 531 -9.72 10.71 11.09
C ALA A 531 -9.28 10.25 12.48
N ALA A 532 -9.40 8.96 12.79
CA ALA A 532 -8.90 8.38 14.04
C ALA A 532 -7.36 8.36 14.09
N LEU A 533 -6.70 8.01 12.99
CA LEU A 533 -5.24 7.96 12.89
C LEU A 533 -4.61 9.34 13.11
N TYR A 534 -5.12 10.38 12.45
CA TYR A 534 -4.65 11.77 12.62
C TYR A 534 -4.95 12.30 14.03
N ALA A 535 -6.06 11.87 14.66
CA ALA A 535 -6.36 12.22 16.05
C ALA A 535 -5.34 11.63 17.05
N ALA A 536 -4.96 10.36 16.88
CA ALA A 536 -3.94 9.73 17.70
C ALA A 536 -2.55 10.37 17.47
N ALA A 537 -2.17 10.60 16.21
CA ALA A 537 -0.90 11.23 15.84
C ALA A 537 -0.75 12.65 16.40
N GLU A 538 -1.80 13.49 16.32
CA GLU A 538 -1.79 14.84 16.88
C GLU A 538 -1.52 14.83 18.39
N LEU A 539 -2.14 13.91 19.13
CA LEU A 539 -1.96 13.79 20.57
C LEU A 539 -0.59 13.22 20.95
N ALA A 540 -0.08 12.25 20.19
CA ALA A 540 1.25 11.68 20.39
C ALA A 540 2.34 12.75 20.18
N GLN A 541 2.30 13.47 19.06
CA GLN A 541 3.17 14.61 18.76
C GLN A 541 3.12 15.70 19.84
N LYS A 542 1.90 16.06 20.30
CA LYS A 542 1.71 17.06 21.36
C LYS A 542 2.01 16.54 22.77
N LYS A 543 2.43 15.28 22.93
CA LYS A 543 2.66 14.59 24.21
C LYS A 543 1.44 14.67 25.16
N LYS A 544 0.23 14.62 24.58
CA LYS A 544 -1.08 14.70 25.25
C LYS A 544 -1.93 13.42 25.08
N LEU A 545 -1.36 12.35 24.50
CA LEU A 545 -2.02 11.06 24.37
C LEU A 545 -2.05 10.34 25.74
N SER A 546 -3.26 10.06 26.25
CA SER A 546 -3.44 9.59 27.63
C SER A 546 -3.29 8.07 27.79
N CYS A 547 -3.81 7.31 26.82
CA CYS A 547 -3.81 5.86 26.77
C CYS A 547 -2.99 5.36 25.57
N ASN A 548 -2.62 4.08 25.55
CA ASN A 548 -2.10 3.49 24.31
C ASN A 548 -3.23 3.41 23.29
N VAL A 549 -2.93 3.62 22.00
CA VAL A 549 -3.91 3.44 20.92
C VAL A 549 -3.33 2.48 19.89
N VAL A 550 -3.97 1.32 19.77
CA VAL A 550 -3.67 0.27 18.80
C VAL A 550 -4.72 0.32 17.69
N PHE A 551 -4.28 0.27 16.44
CA PHE A 551 -5.12 0.19 15.27
C PHE A 551 -5.00 -1.21 14.67
N LEU A 552 -6.14 -1.85 14.40
CA LEU A 552 -6.25 -3.04 13.54
C LEU A 552 -7.09 -2.67 12.33
N ILE A 553 -6.45 -2.52 11.17
CA ILE A 553 -7.11 -2.07 9.93
C ILE A 553 -7.03 -3.20 8.91
N GLU A 554 -8.14 -3.90 8.68
CA GLU A 554 -8.17 -5.09 7.80
C GLU A 554 -8.44 -4.76 6.33
N GLY A 555 -8.29 -5.77 5.46
CA GLY A 555 -8.46 -5.64 4.01
C GLY A 555 -9.35 -6.72 3.40
N GLU A 556 -10.27 -7.28 4.20
CA GLU A 556 -11.20 -8.33 3.79
C GLU A 556 -12.63 -8.14 4.31
N GLU A 557 -13.00 -6.98 4.90
CA GLU A 557 -14.32 -6.79 5.55
C GLU A 557 -15.46 -6.99 4.53
N GLU A 558 -15.32 -6.35 3.37
CA GLU A 558 -16.23 -6.41 2.21
C GLU A 558 -16.26 -7.81 1.56
N SER A 559 -15.35 -8.70 1.99
CA SER A 559 -15.24 -10.11 1.60
C SER A 559 -15.46 -11.09 2.78
N GLY A 560 -15.94 -10.61 3.93
CA GLY A 560 -16.30 -11.41 5.11
C GLY A 560 -15.21 -11.62 6.16
N SER A 561 -14.26 -10.68 6.29
CA SER A 561 -13.15 -10.68 7.26
C SER A 561 -12.33 -11.97 7.28
N GLN A 562 -12.02 -12.49 6.09
CA GLN A 562 -11.39 -13.80 5.92
C GLN A 562 -9.98 -13.85 6.54
N GLY A 563 -9.77 -14.79 7.45
CA GLY A 563 -8.51 -14.96 8.18
C GLY A 563 -8.29 -13.97 9.34
N PHE A 564 -9.14 -12.95 9.53
CA PHE A 564 -8.97 -11.92 10.56
C PHE A 564 -8.85 -12.52 11.97
N SER A 565 -9.81 -13.37 12.37
CA SER A 565 -9.84 -13.99 13.70
C SER A 565 -8.79 -15.09 13.93
N TYR A 566 -8.07 -15.49 12.88
CA TYR A 566 -6.85 -16.30 13.01
C TYR A 566 -5.62 -15.40 13.23
N ALA A 567 -5.48 -14.34 12.42
CA ALA A 567 -4.39 -13.39 12.53
C ALA A 567 -4.38 -12.63 13.87
N VAL A 568 -5.55 -12.24 14.41
CA VAL A 568 -5.63 -11.58 15.72
C VAL A 568 -5.20 -12.52 16.85
N ARG A 569 -5.68 -13.77 16.87
CA ARG A 569 -5.23 -14.78 17.85
C ARG A 569 -3.74 -15.05 17.79
N LYS A 570 -3.20 -15.23 16.58
CA LYS A 570 -1.77 -15.50 16.37
C LYS A 570 -0.87 -14.36 16.89
N HIS A 571 -1.36 -13.13 16.90
CA HIS A 571 -0.59 -11.94 17.28
C HIS A 571 -1.14 -11.24 18.52
N LYS A 572 -1.89 -11.96 19.37
CA LYS A 572 -2.53 -11.39 20.57
C LYS A 572 -1.50 -10.77 21.52
N ASP A 573 -0.36 -11.41 21.70
CA ASP A 573 0.76 -10.94 22.53
C ASP A 573 1.39 -9.63 22.02
N LEU A 574 1.31 -9.36 20.70
CA LEU A 574 1.77 -8.10 20.07
C LEU A 574 0.75 -6.96 20.24
N ILE A 575 -0.55 -7.30 20.24
CA ILE A 575 -1.64 -6.36 20.47
C ILE A 575 -1.67 -5.96 21.95
N GLY A 576 -1.51 -6.93 22.84
CA GLY A 576 -1.57 -6.78 24.30
C GLY A 576 -3.00 -6.71 24.83
N GLU A 577 -3.11 -6.40 26.13
CA GLU A 577 -4.40 -6.15 26.79
C GLU A 577 -5.08 -4.88 26.25
N VAL A 578 -6.41 -4.93 26.19
CA VAL A 578 -7.27 -3.87 25.62
C VAL A 578 -8.42 -3.60 26.59
N ASP A 579 -8.60 -2.36 27.01
CA ASP A 579 -9.68 -1.94 27.91
C ASP A 579 -10.98 -1.64 27.13
N TRP A 580 -10.84 -1.08 25.93
CA TRP A 580 -11.97 -0.58 25.12
C TRP A 580 -11.72 -0.78 23.63
N ILE A 581 -12.77 -1.16 22.90
CA ILE A 581 -12.76 -1.22 21.43
C ILE A 581 -13.54 -0.01 20.90
N LEU A 582 -12.92 0.73 19.97
CA LEU A 582 -13.55 1.80 19.20
C LEU A 582 -13.56 1.45 17.71
N LEU A 583 -14.59 1.91 17.02
CA LEU A 583 -14.71 1.72 15.58
C LEU A 583 -15.67 2.74 14.99
N ALA A 584 -15.49 3.02 13.70
CA ALA A 584 -16.07 4.20 13.08
C ALA A 584 -16.61 3.91 11.67
N ASN A 585 -17.33 2.79 11.50
CA ASN A 585 -17.99 2.43 10.24
C ASN A 585 -19.51 2.39 10.36
N SER A 586 -20.17 3.55 10.36
CA SER A 586 -21.62 3.70 10.56
C SER A 586 -22.07 5.12 10.17
N TYR A 587 -23.39 5.28 9.99
CA TYR A 587 -24.01 6.43 9.36
C TYR A 587 -25.03 7.09 10.30
N TRP A 588 -25.17 8.40 10.18
CA TRP A 588 -26.22 9.13 10.88
C TRP A 588 -27.59 8.75 10.29
N LEU A 589 -28.65 8.87 11.09
CA LEU A 589 -30.00 8.55 10.65
C LEU A 589 -30.61 9.64 9.75
N ASP A 590 -30.05 10.85 9.77
CA ASP A 590 -30.32 11.96 8.85
C ASP A 590 -29.01 12.70 8.46
N ASP A 591 -29.13 13.91 7.91
CA ASP A 591 -28.00 14.78 7.54
C ASP A 591 -27.73 15.91 8.57
N HIS A 592 -28.32 15.85 9.78
CA HIS A 592 -28.37 16.98 10.72
C HIS A 592 -28.01 16.63 12.17
N ILE A 593 -28.38 15.43 12.65
CA ILE A 593 -28.29 15.06 14.06
C ILE A 593 -27.26 13.94 14.26
N PRO A 594 -26.17 14.18 15.02
CA PRO A 594 -25.16 13.16 15.22
C PRO A 594 -25.74 11.97 16.00
N CYS A 595 -25.29 10.78 15.62
CA CYS A 595 -25.73 9.52 16.22
C CYS A 595 -24.61 8.87 17.04
N LEU A 596 -24.98 7.91 17.89
CA LEU A 596 -24.08 6.91 18.47
C LEU A 596 -24.72 5.53 18.31
N THR A 597 -24.01 4.60 17.66
CA THR A 597 -24.56 3.27 17.38
C THR A 597 -24.23 2.33 18.53
N TYR A 598 -25.25 1.68 19.11
CA TYR A 598 -25.09 0.76 20.25
C TYR A 598 -25.54 -0.67 19.96
N GLY A 599 -25.94 -0.98 18.72
CA GLY A 599 -26.24 -2.34 18.32
C GLY A 599 -26.40 -2.52 16.82
N LEU A 600 -26.01 -3.69 16.34
CA LEU A 600 -26.06 -4.12 14.96
C LEU A 600 -26.74 -5.49 14.89
N ARG A 601 -27.46 -5.73 13.80
CA ARG A 601 -28.00 -7.07 13.52
C ARG A 601 -26.87 -8.00 13.08
N GLY A 602 -27.04 -9.29 13.28
CA GLY A 602 -26.23 -10.31 12.62
C GLY A 602 -26.83 -10.67 11.27
N VAL A 603 -26.15 -11.53 10.52
CA VAL A 603 -26.70 -12.09 9.28
C VAL A 603 -26.21 -13.52 9.03
N VAL A 604 -27.11 -14.38 8.56
CA VAL A 604 -26.78 -15.67 7.93
C VAL A 604 -27.13 -15.55 6.45
N HIS A 605 -26.16 -15.76 5.56
CA HIS A 605 -26.36 -15.84 4.12
C HIS A 605 -26.40 -17.30 3.68
N ALA A 606 -27.36 -17.65 2.81
CA ALA A 606 -27.52 -19.02 2.33
C ALA A 606 -27.93 -19.10 0.85
N ASN A 607 -27.52 -20.18 0.18
CA ASN A 607 -28.12 -20.65 -1.07
C ASN A 607 -28.94 -21.91 -0.81
N PHE A 608 -30.15 -21.96 -1.35
CA PHE A 608 -30.92 -23.19 -1.48
C PHE A 608 -30.88 -23.60 -2.96
N VAL A 609 -30.31 -24.76 -3.26
CA VAL A 609 -30.15 -25.26 -4.64
C VAL A 609 -30.92 -26.57 -4.79
N VAL A 610 -31.92 -26.60 -5.66
CA VAL A 610 -32.63 -27.83 -6.03
C VAL A 610 -32.10 -28.30 -7.39
N THR A 611 -31.69 -29.55 -7.48
CA THR A 611 -31.12 -30.16 -8.71
C THR A 611 -31.78 -31.50 -9.03
N SER A 612 -32.16 -31.71 -10.29
CA SER A 612 -32.69 -32.97 -10.80
C SER A 612 -31.61 -33.93 -11.30
N SER A 613 -31.93 -35.22 -11.29
CA SER A 613 -31.22 -36.27 -12.02
C SER A 613 -31.35 -36.08 -13.55
N ASN A 614 -32.51 -35.60 -14.01
CA ASN A 614 -32.84 -35.34 -15.40
C ASN A 614 -32.03 -34.17 -16.01
N PRO A 615 -31.85 -34.11 -17.34
CA PRO A 615 -31.36 -32.92 -18.04
C PRO A 615 -32.40 -31.78 -18.03
N ASP A 616 -32.11 -30.67 -18.73
CA ASP A 616 -33.14 -29.69 -19.06
C ASP A 616 -34.19 -30.33 -20.01
N LEU A 617 -35.48 -30.17 -19.70
CA LEU A 617 -36.60 -30.81 -20.40
C LEU A 617 -37.52 -29.79 -21.08
N HIS A 618 -38.39 -30.22 -21.99
CA HIS A 618 -39.33 -29.35 -22.70
C HIS A 618 -40.71 -29.39 -22.04
N SER A 619 -41.09 -28.31 -21.35
CA SER A 619 -42.34 -28.20 -20.57
C SER A 619 -43.61 -28.64 -21.31
N GLY A 620 -43.73 -28.37 -22.60
CA GLY A 620 -44.90 -28.77 -23.41
C GLY A 620 -44.90 -30.24 -23.87
N ILE A 621 -43.90 -31.03 -23.50
CA ILE A 621 -43.77 -32.48 -23.80
C ILE A 621 -43.63 -33.27 -22.51
N ASP A 622 -42.71 -32.84 -21.64
CA ASP A 622 -42.32 -33.56 -20.42
C ASP A 622 -43.07 -33.07 -19.17
N GLY A 623 -43.63 -31.85 -19.21
CA GLY A 623 -44.36 -31.23 -18.10
C GLY A 623 -45.62 -32.01 -17.76
N SER A 624 -45.64 -32.61 -16.57
CA SER A 624 -46.70 -33.50 -16.13
C SER A 624 -46.81 -33.53 -14.61
N SER A 625 -47.94 -34.03 -14.08
CA SER A 625 -48.13 -34.19 -12.63
C SER A 625 -47.29 -35.31 -12.01
N LEU A 626 -46.45 -35.99 -12.80
CA LEU A 626 -45.53 -37.05 -12.37
C LEU A 626 -44.05 -36.62 -12.45
N LEU A 627 -43.78 -35.37 -12.84
CA LEU A 627 -42.44 -34.80 -12.91
C LEU A 627 -42.21 -33.82 -11.76
N ASP A 628 -41.12 -34.04 -11.04
CA ASP A 628 -40.64 -33.13 -10.01
C ASP A 628 -39.79 -32.03 -10.66
N GLU A 629 -40.27 -30.79 -10.65
CA GLU A 629 -39.62 -29.67 -11.32
C GLU A 629 -38.79 -28.84 -10.31
N PRO A 630 -37.46 -28.70 -10.47
CA PRO A 630 -36.60 -28.04 -9.48
C PRO A 630 -37.03 -26.61 -9.10
N LEU A 631 -37.57 -25.84 -10.04
CA LEU A 631 -38.09 -24.49 -9.78
C LEU A 631 -39.40 -24.50 -8.98
N LYS A 632 -40.30 -25.45 -9.26
CA LYS A 632 -41.56 -25.65 -8.53
C LYS A 632 -41.27 -26.03 -7.08
N ASP A 633 -40.41 -27.02 -6.87
CA ASP A 633 -40.02 -27.50 -5.54
C ASP A 633 -39.32 -26.41 -4.72
N LEU A 634 -38.39 -25.67 -5.34
CA LEU A 634 -37.75 -24.50 -4.71
C LEU A 634 -38.77 -23.42 -4.35
N THR A 635 -39.73 -23.12 -5.23
CA THR A 635 -40.78 -22.10 -4.99
C THR A 635 -41.69 -22.52 -3.84
N MET A 636 -42.10 -23.79 -3.77
CA MET A 636 -42.85 -24.35 -2.64
C MET A 636 -42.05 -24.28 -1.34
N LEU A 637 -40.75 -24.64 -1.37
CA LEU A 637 -39.86 -24.59 -0.21
C LEU A 637 -39.73 -23.16 0.34
N LEU A 638 -39.45 -22.18 -0.52
CA LEU A 638 -39.35 -20.77 -0.12
C LEU A 638 -40.65 -20.25 0.51
N GLY A 639 -41.80 -20.68 0.00
CA GLY A 639 -43.12 -20.39 0.58
C GLY A 639 -43.33 -20.93 2.00
N THR A 640 -42.56 -21.92 2.46
CA THR A 640 -42.64 -22.42 3.84
C THR A 640 -41.86 -21.56 4.85
N LEU A 641 -40.84 -20.81 4.41
CA LEU A 641 -39.92 -20.09 5.30
C LEU A 641 -40.57 -18.88 6.01
N VAL A 642 -41.59 -18.28 5.40
CA VAL A 642 -42.16 -17.00 5.80
C VAL A 642 -43.68 -17.11 5.91
N GLY A 643 -44.22 -16.78 7.08
CA GLY A 643 -45.66 -16.75 7.38
C GLY A 643 -46.28 -15.36 7.24
N ALA A 644 -47.46 -15.20 7.83
CA ALA A 644 -48.21 -13.95 7.78
C ALA A 644 -47.39 -12.75 8.29
N LYS A 645 -47.52 -11.61 7.60
CA LYS A 645 -46.77 -10.36 7.86
C LYS A 645 -45.23 -10.50 7.88
N GLY A 646 -44.66 -11.51 7.22
CA GLY A 646 -43.20 -11.68 7.13
C GLY A 646 -42.56 -12.43 8.29
N LYS A 647 -43.34 -12.99 9.22
CA LYS A 647 -42.81 -13.76 10.35
C LYS A 647 -42.07 -15.01 9.87
N ILE A 648 -40.83 -15.21 10.30
CA ILE A 648 -40.03 -16.41 9.98
C ILE A 648 -40.64 -17.64 10.66
N ASN A 649 -40.84 -18.74 9.92
CA ASN A 649 -41.55 -19.95 10.37
C ASN A 649 -40.67 -21.03 11.02
N ILE A 650 -39.37 -20.77 11.20
CA ILE A 650 -38.42 -21.71 11.82
C ILE A 650 -38.83 -21.92 13.30
N PRO A 651 -38.98 -23.16 13.80
CA PRO A 651 -39.31 -23.46 15.20
C PRO A 651 -38.29 -22.85 16.17
N GLY A 652 -38.75 -22.37 17.33
CA GLY A 652 -37.91 -21.76 18.37
C GLY A 652 -37.27 -20.40 18.01
N PHE A 653 -37.21 -20.02 16.73
CA PHE A 653 -36.41 -18.90 16.22
C PHE A 653 -36.66 -17.54 16.91
N HIS A 654 -37.90 -17.28 17.35
CA HIS A 654 -38.30 -16.02 17.99
C HIS A 654 -38.16 -16.04 19.52
N GLU A 655 -38.00 -17.21 20.15
CA GLU A 655 -37.89 -17.37 21.60
C GLU A 655 -36.67 -16.65 22.22
N PRO A 656 -35.47 -16.65 21.61
CA PRO A 656 -34.33 -15.88 22.13
C PRO A 656 -34.41 -14.36 21.91
N VAL A 657 -35.40 -13.82 21.17
CA VAL A 657 -35.45 -12.38 20.86
C VAL A 657 -35.76 -11.57 22.13
N LEU A 658 -34.87 -10.65 22.49
CA LEU A 658 -35.00 -9.85 23.71
C LEU A 658 -36.28 -8.97 23.70
N PRO A 659 -37.07 -8.96 24.78
CA PRO A 659 -38.26 -8.13 24.89
C PRO A 659 -37.90 -6.64 24.91
N LEU A 660 -38.79 -5.79 24.37
CA LEU A 660 -38.61 -4.34 24.42
C LEU A 660 -38.61 -3.85 25.88
N THR A 661 -37.52 -3.22 26.30
CA THR A 661 -37.42 -2.59 27.64
C THR A 661 -37.89 -1.14 27.61
N GLU A 662 -38.36 -0.64 28.75
CA GLU A 662 -38.74 0.77 28.94
C GLU A 662 -37.59 1.74 28.61
N ALA A 663 -36.35 1.39 29.00
CA ALA A 663 -35.16 2.17 28.66
C ALA A 663 -34.84 2.15 27.15
N GLU A 664 -35.24 1.10 26.44
CA GLU A 664 -35.09 1.02 24.99
C GLU A 664 -36.19 1.80 24.26
N ARG A 665 -37.47 1.70 24.67
CA ARG A 665 -38.55 2.53 24.10
C ARG A 665 -38.23 4.02 24.19
N ARG A 666 -37.76 4.50 25.36
CA ARG A 666 -37.33 5.90 25.54
C ARG A 666 -36.25 6.38 24.57
N ARG A 667 -35.38 5.48 24.06
CA ARG A 667 -34.39 5.84 23.03
C ARG A 667 -35.04 5.99 21.66
N TYR A 668 -35.99 5.12 21.28
CA TYR A 668 -36.83 5.33 20.10
C TYR A 668 -37.66 6.62 20.19
N ASP A 669 -38.25 6.91 21.35
CA ASP A 669 -39.01 8.16 21.57
C ASP A 669 -38.13 9.41 21.39
N ALA A 670 -36.89 9.36 21.88
CA ALA A 670 -35.92 10.44 21.69
C ALA A 670 -35.52 10.62 20.21
N ILE A 671 -35.34 9.52 19.47
CA ILE A 671 -35.06 9.55 18.02
C ILE A 671 -36.23 10.19 17.25
N ALA A 672 -37.46 9.71 17.48
CA ALA A 672 -38.66 10.24 16.82
C ALA A 672 -38.85 11.74 17.13
N LYS A 673 -38.71 12.14 18.40
CA LYS A 673 -38.77 13.55 18.82
C LYS A 673 -37.68 14.44 18.19
N ALA A 674 -36.51 13.89 17.87
CA ALA A 674 -35.41 14.62 17.24
C ALA A 674 -35.57 14.77 15.73
N LEU A 675 -36.02 13.72 15.04
CA LEU A 675 -36.06 13.66 13.57
C LEU A 675 -37.34 14.23 12.94
N LEU A 676 -38.52 13.93 13.51
CA LEU A 676 -39.81 14.32 12.92
C LEU A 676 -39.95 15.85 12.66
N PRO A 677 -39.39 16.76 13.48
CA PRO A 677 -39.39 18.20 13.16
C PRO A 677 -38.66 18.59 11.86
N HIS A 678 -37.77 17.73 11.35
CA HIS A 678 -37.03 17.92 10.09
C HIS A 678 -37.63 17.12 8.92
N HIS A 679 -38.52 16.17 9.21
CA HIS A 679 -39.14 15.23 8.27
C HIS A 679 -40.68 15.33 8.30
N PRO A 680 -41.27 16.45 7.84
CA PRO A 680 -42.72 16.67 7.86
C PRO A 680 -43.51 15.73 6.95
N GLU A 681 -42.85 14.95 6.08
CA GLU A 681 -43.43 13.86 5.29
C GLU A 681 -43.77 12.61 6.12
N ILE A 682 -43.34 12.54 7.39
CA ILE A 682 -43.60 11.42 8.30
C ILE A 682 -44.75 11.80 9.25
N GLU A 683 -45.99 11.54 8.83
CA GLU A 683 -47.21 11.98 9.53
C GLU A 683 -47.51 11.18 10.83
N ASP A 684 -46.97 9.97 11.00
CA ASP A 684 -47.29 9.06 12.12
C ASP A 684 -46.04 8.68 12.94
N TYR A 685 -46.05 9.11 14.21
CA TYR A 685 -45.00 8.90 15.21
C TYR A 685 -44.83 7.42 15.62
N GLU A 686 -45.94 6.69 15.83
CA GLU A 686 -45.86 5.29 16.28
C GLU A 686 -45.53 4.38 15.09
N ALA A 687 -46.07 4.64 13.89
CA ALA A 687 -45.70 3.88 12.69
C ALA A 687 -44.21 4.08 12.31
N PHE A 688 -43.65 5.28 12.53
CA PHE A 688 -42.21 5.52 12.40
C PHE A 688 -41.41 4.73 13.44
N THR A 689 -41.82 4.77 14.71
CA THR A 689 -41.17 4.05 15.82
C THR A 689 -41.21 2.53 15.61
N ASP A 690 -42.36 1.97 15.25
CA ASP A 690 -42.51 0.55 14.91
C ASP A 690 -41.66 0.18 13.69
N SER A 691 -41.56 1.05 12.67
CA SER A 691 -40.68 0.82 11.51
C SER A 691 -39.20 0.74 11.90
N LEU A 692 -38.72 1.63 12.77
CA LEU A 692 -37.35 1.53 13.32
C LEU A 692 -37.17 0.25 14.14
N MET A 693 -38.14 -0.12 14.98
CA MET A 693 -38.08 -1.36 15.75
C MET A 693 -37.99 -2.60 14.84
N HIS A 694 -38.79 -2.68 13.78
CA HIS A 694 -38.74 -3.78 12.81
C HIS A 694 -37.44 -3.80 11.98
N ARG A 695 -36.81 -2.63 11.76
CA ARG A 695 -35.52 -2.52 11.03
C ARG A 695 -34.31 -2.88 11.89
N TRP A 696 -34.38 -2.75 13.21
CA TRP A 696 -33.21 -2.83 14.10
C TRP A 696 -33.25 -3.93 15.17
N ARG A 697 -34.42 -4.19 15.78
CA ARG A 697 -34.57 -5.14 16.90
C ARG A 697 -35.40 -6.38 16.60
N GLU A 698 -36.07 -6.45 15.46
CA GLU A 698 -36.71 -7.67 14.96
C GLU A 698 -35.85 -8.36 13.87
N PRO A 699 -35.85 -9.70 13.83
CA PRO A 699 -35.19 -10.48 12.78
C PRO A 699 -36.01 -10.47 11.48
N SER A 700 -35.35 -10.57 10.33
CA SER A 700 -36.00 -10.47 9.01
C SER A 700 -35.34 -11.35 7.96
N LEU A 701 -36.14 -12.09 7.16
CA LEU A 701 -35.67 -12.91 6.05
C LEU A 701 -35.88 -12.18 4.73
N THR A 702 -34.89 -12.23 3.83
CA THR A 702 -34.96 -11.65 2.49
C THR A 702 -34.48 -12.66 1.46
N ILE A 703 -35.26 -12.87 0.40
CA ILE A 703 -34.87 -13.64 -0.78
C ILE A 703 -34.35 -12.63 -1.81
N HIS A 704 -33.06 -12.69 -2.13
CA HIS A 704 -32.39 -11.68 -2.96
C HIS A 704 -32.48 -11.97 -4.45
N ARG A 705 -32.46 -13.26 -4.81
CA ARG A 705 -32.46 -13.73 -6.19
C ARG A 705 -32.95 -15.16 -6.29
N ILE A 706 -33.64 -15.49 -7.39
CA ILE A 706 -33.83 -16.85 -7.86
C ILE A 706 -33.15 -16.95 -9.24
N GLU A 707 -32.28 -17.93 -9.41
CA GLU A 707 -31.50 -18.19 -10.63
C GLU A 707 -31.91 -19.54 -11.24
N VAL A 708 -32.23 -19.52 -12.53
CA VAL A 708 -32.68 -20.68 -13.30
C VAL A 708 -31.88 -20.73 -14.61
N PRO A 709 -30.86 -21.61 -14.72
CA PRO A 709 -30.05 -21.74 -15.93
C PRO A 709 -30.90 -22.03 -17.18
N GLY A 710 -30.47 -21.52 -18.33
CA GLY A 710 -31.18 -21.66 -19.62
C GLY A 710 -32.38 -20.71 -19.81
N CYS A 711 -33.03 -20.23 -18.75
CA CYS A 711 -34.31 -19.51 -18.82
C CYS A 711 -34.24 -18.06 -19.37
N GLN A 712 -33.08 -17.57 -19.82
CA GLN A 712 -32.88 -16.16 -20.21
C GLN A 712 -33.58 -15.74 -21.53
N ASN A 713 -33.90 -16.67 -22.43
CA ASN A 713 -34.52 -16.35 -23.74
C ASN A 713 -35.65 -17.31 -24.17
N THR A 714 -35.99 -18.33 -23.39
CA THR A 714 -36.95 -19.40 -23.79
C THR A 714 -37.87 -19.79 -22.64
N SER A 715 -39.18 -19.57 -22.81
CA SER A 715 -40.20 -19.76 -21.77
C SER A 715 -40.79 -21.18 -21.70
N THR A 716 -40.18 -22.17 -22.37
CA THR A 716 -40.73 -23.54 -22.49
C THR A 716 -39.80 -24.63 -21.96
N THR A 717 -38.76 -24.27 -21.20
CA THR A 717 -37.78 -25.22 -20.65
C THR A 717 -38.02 -25.46 -19.15
N ILE A 718 -38.07 -26.73 -18.73
CA ILE A 718 -37.96 -27.14 -17.33
C ILE A 718 -36.46 -27.33 -17.06
N SER A 719 -35.85 -26.39 -16.35
CA SER A 719 -34.40 -26.45 -16.08
C SER A 719 -34.06 -27.47 -14.99
N ARG A 720 -32.97 -28.22 -15.20
CA ARG A 720 -32.40 -29.23 -14.29
C ARG A 720 -32.08 -28.69 -12.90
N ARG A 721 -31.87 -27.38 -12.76
CA ARG A 721 -31.47 -26.74 -11.50
C ARG A 721 -32.22 -25.43 -11.31
N ALA A 722 -32.58 -25.15 -10.06
CA ALA A 722 -32.96 -23.82 -9.61
C ALA A 722 -32.17 -23.49 -8.33
N ARG A 723 -31.78 -22.23 -8.17
CA ARG A 723 -31.07 -21.71 -6.99
C ARG A 723 -31.79 -20.50 -6.45
N ALA A 724 -31.98 -20.41 -5.14
CA ALA A 724 -32.33 -19.17 -4.46
C ALA A 724 -31.16 -18.73 -3.58
N THR A 725 -30.86 -17.43 -3.56
CA THR A 725 -29.94 -16.82 -2.60
C THR A 725 -30.73 -15.94 -1.66
N LEU A 726 -30.59 -16.17 -0.36
CA LEU A 726 -31.35 -15.52 0.71
C LEU A 726 -30.44 -15.12 1.87
N SER A 727 -30.94 -14.24 2.74
CA SER A 727 -30.31 -13.98 4.04
C SER A 727 -31.34 -13.84 5.15
N VAL A 728 -30.97 -14.29 6.34
CA VAL A 728 -31.70 -14.05 7.59
C VAL A 728 -30.91 -13.04 8.41
N ARG A 729 -31.46 -11.84 8.62
CA ARG A 729 -30.95 -10.90 9.62
C ARG A 729 -31.39 -11.37 11.00
N ILE A 730 -30.44 -11.52 11.92
CA ILE A 730 -30.64 -11.98 13.29
C ILE A 730 -30.36 -10.85 14.28
N VAL A 731 -30.87 -10.95 15.50
CA VAL A 731 -30.85 -9.90 16.52
C VAL A 731 -30.18 -10.40 17.81
N PRO A 732 -29.72 -9.50 18.71
CA PRO A 732 -28.99 -9.88 19.91
C PRO A 732 -29.67 -10.99 20.72
N ASN A 733 -28.86 -11.88 21.31
CA ASN A 733 -29.24 -13.14 21.95
C ASN A 733 -29.64 -14.29 20.99
N GLN A 734 -29.71 -14.09 19.67
CA GLN A 734 -29.71 -15.18 18.69
C GLN A 734 -28.27 -15.64 18.36
N ASP A 735 -28.00 -16.94 18.54
CA ASP A 735 -26.74 -17.57 18.14
C ASP A 735 -26.70 -17.85 16.62
N VAL A 736 -25.61 -17.44 15.95
CA VAL A 736 -25.49 -17.46 14.48
C VAL A 736 -25.30 -18.88 13.92
N ASP A 737 -24.62 -19.76 14.65
CA ASP A 737 -24.37 -21.14 14.23
C ASP A 737 -25.62 -22.00 14.43
N LYS A 738 -26.34 -21.81 15.54
CA LYS A 738 -27.65 -22.42 15.77
C LYS A 738 -28.66 -21.97 14.72
N VAL A 739 -28.79 -20.65 14.43
CA VAL A 739 -29.73 -20.20 13.39
C VAL A 739 -29.38 -20.77 12.01
N ALA A 740 -28.10 -20.88 11.66
CA ALA A 740 -27.67 -21.50 10.41
C ALA A 740 -28.02 -23.00 10.34
N ALA A 741 -27.89 -23.73 11.45
CA ALA A 741 -28.29 -25.14 11.55
C ALA A 741 -29.82 -25.30 11.49
N ASP A 742 -30.57 -24.56 12.31
CA ASP A 742 -32.04 -24.59 12.37
C ASP A 742 -32.67 -24.26 11.01
N LEU A 743 -32.09 -23.30 10.25
CA LEU A 743 -32.49 -22.96 8.89
C LEU A 743 -32.31 -24.12 7.92
N ALA A 744 -31.17 -24.81 7.98
CA ALA A 744 -30.86 -25.95 7.10
C ALA A 744 -31.72 -27.18 7.45
N GLU A 745 -31.85 -27.51 8.74
CA GLU A 745 -32.70 -28.60 9.21
C GLU A 745 -34.17 -28.35 8.82
N PHE A 746 -34.70 -27.14 9.05
CA PHE A 746 -36.04 -26.77 8.62
C PHE A 746 -36.22 -26.92 7.11
N ALA A 747 -35.26 -26.44 6.30
CA ALA A 747 -35.35 -26.54 4.84
C ALA A 747 -35.41 -27.99 4.36
N HIS A 748 -34.54 -28.86 4.87
CA HIS A 748 -34.58 -30.30 4.56
C HIS A 748 -35.87 -30.96 5.07
N ALA A 749 -36.32 -30.63 6.28
CA ALA A 749 -37.54 -31.18 6.88
C ALA A 749 -38.85 -30.73 6.19
N GLN A 750 -38.87 -29.57 5.52
CA GLN A 750 -39.99 -29.16 4.67
C GLN A 750 -39.90 -29.81 3.28
N PHE A 751 -38.72 -29.81 2.66
CA PHE A 751 -38.51 -30.40 1.33
C PHE A 751 -38.83 -31.90 1.31
N ALA A 752 -38.48 -32.65 2.37
CA ALA A 752 -38.81 -34.06 2.52
C ALA A 752 -40.33 -34.36 2.53
N LYS A 753 -41.20 -33.37 2.74
CA LYS A 753 -42.67 -33.52 2.68
C LYS A 753 -43.23 -33.44 1.26
N PHE A 754 -42.42 -33.07 0.27
CA PHE A 754 -42.85 -32.97 -1.12
C PHE A 754 -42.78 -34.31 -1.86
N ASP A 755 -42.13 -35.33 -1.27
CA ASP A 755 -41.87 -36.66 -1.86
C ASP A 755 -41.16 -36.60 -3.24
N SER A 756 -40.42 -35.51 -3.46
CA SER A 756 -39.74 -35.18 -4.72
C SER A 756 -38.43 -35.97 -4.90
N GLN A 757 -38.19 -36.43 -6.13
CA GLN A 757 -36.95 -37.08 -6.55
C GLN A 757 -35.78 -36.11 -6.77
N ASN A 758 -36.02 -34.79 -6.68
CA ASN A 758 -34.97 -33.78 -6.77
C ASN A 758 -34.13 -33.69 -5.49
N ILE A 759 -32.89 -33.24 -5.60
CA ILE A 759 -31.98 -33.09 -4.47
C ILE A 759 -31.91 -31.62 -4.06
N LEU A 760 -32.26 -31.32 -2.80
CA LEU A 760 -31.97 -30.04 -2.15
C LEU A 760 -30.55 -30.05 -1.57
N THR A 761 -29.77 -29.02 -1.88
CA THR A 761 -28.53 -28.65 -1.18
C THR A 761 -28.73 -27.29 -0.51
N VAL A 762 -28.38 -27.18 0.77
CA VAL A 762 -28.32 -25.91 1.51
C VAL A 762 -26.86 -25.54 1.74
N GLU A 763 -26.45 -24.38 1.24
CA GLU A 763 -25.10 -23.84 1.37
C GLU A 763 -25.15 -22.60 2.27
N ILE A 764 -24.44 -22.58 3.40
CA ILE A 764 -24.29 -21.36 4.21
C ILE A 764 -23.03 -20.62 3.74
N THR A 765 -23.19 -19.44 3.13
CA THR A 765 -22.09 -18.70 2.48
C THR A 765 -21.52 -17.56 3.31
N GLY A 766 -22.13 -17.21 4.44
CA GLY A 766 -21.64 -16.15 5.32
C GLY A 766 -22.39 -16.11 6.64
N LYS A 767 -21.68 -15.72 7.70
CA LYS A 767 -22.19 -15.60 9.07
C LYS A 767 -21.59 -14.35 9.72
N ALA A 768 -22.44 -13.53 10.33
CA ALA A 768 -22.03 -12.45 11.23
C ALA A 768 -22.92 -12.47 12.47
N GLU A 769 -22.32 -12.38 13.66
CA GLU A 769 -23.06 -12.30 14.91
C GLU A 769 -23.75 -10.94 15.09
N PRO A 770 -24.88 -10.87 15.80
CA PRO A 770 -25.45 -9.62 16.24
C PRO A 770 -24.58 -9.00 17.36
N TRP A 771 -24.53 -7.67 17.40
CA TRP A 771 -23.83 -6.92 18.44
C TRP A 771 -24.78 -6.01 19.21
N LEU A 772 -24.53 -5.85 20.51
CA LEU A 772 -25.26 -4.96 21.40
C LEU A 772 -24.32 -4.48 22.51
N GLY A 773 -23.83 -3.24 22.37
CA GLY A 773 -23.08 -2.55 23.41
C GLY A 773 -24.01 -2.01 24.50
N ASP A 774 -23.41 -1.64 25.64
CA ASP A 774 -24.09 -0.95 26.73
C ASP A 774 -23.99 0.58 26.56
N PRO A 775 -25.08 1.31 26.26
CA PRO A 775 -25.06 2.77 26.13
C PRO A 775 -24.69 3.53 27.41
N GLU A 776 -24.82 2.88 28.57
CA GLU A 776 -24.58 3.47 29.88
C GLU A 776 -23.13 3.27 30.36
N ASN A 777 -22.26 2.65 29.56
CA ASN A 777 -20.85 2.49 29.89
C ASN A 777 -20.05 3.81 29.72
N ASP A 778 -18.83 3.83 30.26
CA ASP A 778 -18.06 5.08 30.34
C ASP A 778 -17.50 5.56 28.99
N ILE A 779 -17.29 4.67 28.02
CA ILE A 779 -16.88 5.10 26.67
C ILE A 779 -18.05 5.71 25.88
N PHE A 780 -19.28 5.20 26.00
CA PHE A 780 -20.47 5.85 25.42
C PHE A 780 -20.76 7.20 26.09
N LYS A 781 -20.59 7.32 27.42
CA LYS A 781 -20.66 8.61 28.12
C LYS A 781 -19.54 9.58 27.70
N LEU A 782 -18.33 9.09 27.38
CA LEU A 782 -17.24 9.94 26.89
C LEU A 782 -17.45 10.36 25.44
N LEU A 783 -17.85 9.44 24.56
CA LEU A 783 -18.24 9.71 23.17
C LEU A 783 -19.38 10.74 23.13
N SER A 784 -20.43 10.57 23.93
CA SER A 784 -21.57 11.51 23.96
C SER A 784 -21.13 12.93 24.34
N ARG A 785 -20.28 13.08 25.35
CA ARG A 785 -19.67 14.38 25.71
C ARG A 785 -18.75 14.93 24.60
N ALA A 786 -17.96 14.08 23.95
CA ALA A 786 -17.05 14.47 22.88
C ALA A 786 -17.78 14.94 21.62
N VAL A 787 -18.83 14.21 21.21
CA VAL A 787 -19.75 14.57 20.12
C VAL A 787 -20.48 15.88 20.46
N THR A 788 -21.06 15.99 21.66
CA THR A 788 -21.73 17.20 22.13
C THR A 788 -20.80 18.42 22.05
N ALA A 789 -19.56 18.30 22.54
CA ALA A 789 -18.59 19.38 22.56
C ALA A 789 -17.95 19.70 21.19
N ALA A 790 -18.09 18.80 20.20
CA ALA A 790 -17.68 19.04 18.83
C ALA A 790 -18.78 19.76 18.03
N TRP A 791 -20.05 19.37 18.18
CA TRP A 791 -21.16 19.92 17.39
C TRP A 791 -21.89 21.10 18.06
N SER A 792 -21.91 21.20 19.39
CA SER A 792 -22.42 22.38 20.09
C SER A 792 -21.38 23.51 20.05
N SER A 793 -21.62 24.56 19.26
CA SER A 793 -20.61 25.60 19.08
C SER A 793 -20.37 26.44 20.34
N ALA A 794 -19.13 26.41 20.84
CA ALA A 794 -18.59 27.38 21.80
C ALA A 794 -18.05 28.66 21.13
N LYS A 795 -18.13 28.76 19.80
CA LYS A 795 -17.80 29.97 19.04
C LYS A 795 -19.09 30.58 18.51
N GLY A 796 -19.50 31.71 19.08
CA GLY A 796 -20.53 32.55 18.47
C GLY A 796 -20.14 32.95 17.05
N ASP A 797 -21.13 33.20 16.18
CA ASP A 797 -20.92 33.51 14.78
C ASP A 797 -19.81 34.56 14.58
N ARG A 798 -18.71 34.15 13.94
CA ARG A 798 -17.80 35.10 13.30
C ARG A 798 -18.57 35.67 12.11
N HIS A 799 -19.32 36.73 12.38
CA HIS A 799 -20.25 37.37 11.47
C HIS A 799 -19.50 38.05 10.33
N TYR A 800 -19.02 37.24 9.37
CA TYR A 800 -18.47 37.73 8.12
C TYR A 800 -19.61 38.40 7.36
N ASN A 801 -19.68 39.73 7.44
CA ASN A 801 -20.64 40.56 6.74
C ASN A 801 -20.32 40.63 5.24
N TYR A 802 -20.38 39.47 4.57
CA TYR A 802 -20.52 39.41 3.13
C TYR A 802 -21.90 39.96 2.76
N PRO A 803 -22.04 40.73 1.66
CA PRO A 803 -23.35 41.11 1.16
C PRO A 803 -24.13 39.83 0.79
N PRO A 804 -25.45 39.77 1.04
CA PRO A 804 -26.25 38.60 0.71
C PRO A 804 -26.16 38.30 -0.79
N VAL A 805 -25.89 37.04 -1.14
CA VAL A 805 -25.80 36.60 -2.53
C VAL A 805 -27.13 36.88 -3.22
N ASN A 806 -27.09 37.78 -4.21
CA ASN A 806 -28.29 38.38 -4.77
C ASN A 806 -29.14 37.31 -5.49
N PRO A 807 -30.35 36.98 -5.01
CA PRO A 807 -31.10 35.79 -5.47
C PRO A 807 -31.56 35.87 -6.93
N SER A 808 -31.51 37.06 -7.53
CA SER A 808 -31.84 37.31 -8.94
C SER A 808 -30.95 36.61 -9.98
N ASN A 809 -29.89 35.92 -9.55
CA ASN A 809 -28.94 35.25 -10.45
C ASN A 809 -29.02 33.71 -10.44
N GLN A 810 -30.08 33.12 -9.86
CA GLN A 810 -30.38 31.69 -10.07
C GLN A 810 -30.87 31.46 -11.51
N LEU A 811 -29.95 31.06 -12.39
CA LEU A 811 -30.27 30.64 -13.75
C LEU A 811 -31.28 29.49 -13.73
N SER A 812 -32.40 29.67 -14.43
CA SER A 812 -33.54 28.74 -14.39
C SER A 812 -33.14 27.34 -14.89
N ARG A 813 -33.30 26.34 -14.03
CA ARG A 813 -33.14 24.91 -14.36
C ARG A 813 -34.18 24.49 -15.40
N ARG A 814 -33.82 24.55 -16.69
CA ARG A 814 -34.58 23.94 -17.81
C ARG A 814 -33.95 22.63 -18.23
N GLU A 815 -34.79 21.64 -18.46
CA GLU A 815 -34.38 20.31 -18.92
C GLU A 815 -33.94 20.35 -20.40
N PRO A 816 -32.93 19.53 -20.79
CA PRO A 816 -32.38 19.55 -22.14
C PRO A 816 -33.22 18.73 -23.13
N LEU A 817 -34.36 19.29 -23.57
CA LEU A 817 -35.02 18.84 -24.80
C LEU A 817 -34.09 19.10 -26.00
N ARG A 818 -33.46 18.04 -26.50
CA ARG A 818 -32.64 18.09 -27.72
C ARG A 818 -33.48 18.50 -28.93
N THR A 819 -33.03 19.49 -29.69
CA THR A 819 -33.14 19.46 -31.16
C THR A 819 -32.09 20.36 -31.81
N ASN A 820 -31.47 19.81 -32.86
CA ASN A 820 -30.93 20.46 -34.06
C ASN A 820 -30.09 21.75 -33.90
N SER A 821 -28.79 21.56 -34.02
CA SER A 821 -27.86 22.55 -34.55
C SER A 821 -28.24 23.06 -35.95
N THR A 822 -28.20 24.37 -36.17
CA THR A 822 -27.39 25.06 -37.20
C THR A 822 -27.62 26.57 -37.09
N ASP A 823 -26.63 27.32 -36.60
CA ASP A 823 -25.75 28.07 -37.50
C ASP A 823 -24.57 28.69 -36.74
N SER A 824 -23.41 28.74 -37.40
CA SER A 824 -22.15 29.24 -36.83
C SER A 824 -21.75 30.55 -37.49
N VAL A 825 -21.64 31.62 -36.70
CA VAL A 825 -21.08 32.89 -37.16
C VAL A 825 -19.56 32.79 -37.15
N ALA A 826 -18.99 32.44 -38.30
CA ALA A 826 -17.54 32.44 -38.55
C ALA A 826 -17.15 33.52 -39.57
N SER A 827 -15.85 33.77 -39.71
CA SER A 827 -15.20 34.79 -40.56
C SER A 827 -15.35 36.23 -40.04
N ASN A 828 -14.41 37.16 -40.27
CA ASN A 828 -13.27 37.22 -41.21
C ASN A 828 -11.99 37.68 -40.48
N ILE A 829 -10.74 37.34 -40.85
CA ILE A 829 -10.11 36.64 -42.00
C ILE A 829 -9.17 35.55 -41.41
N GLY A 830 -8.86 34.39 -41.99
CA GLY A 830 -9.16 33.70 -43.28
C GLY A 830 -8.06 32.64 -43.55
N ARG A 831 -8.15 31.63 -44.45
CA ARG A 831 -9.15 31.18 -45.43
C ARG A 831 -8.94 29.69 -45.81
N ILE A 832 -10.04 28.94 -46.03
CA ILE A 832 -10.36 28.09 -47.22
C ILE A 832 -9.16 27.31 -47.85
N ILE A 833 -9.02 25.97 -47.69
CA ILE A 833 -9.66 24.87 -48.48
C ILE A 833 -9.23 24.86 -49.97
N SER A 834 -8.73 23.79 -50.62
CA SER A 834 -8.39 22.41 -50.20
C SER A 834 -7.55 21.66 -51.27
N SER A 835 -7.26 20.37 -50.99
CA SER A 835 -7.20 19.22 -51.92
C SER A 835 -5.99 18.99 -52.84
N SER A 836 -5.59 17.71 -52.87
CA SER A 836 -4.94 16.96 -53.97
C SER A 836 -3.70 17.55 -54.65
N SER A 837 -2.53 17.01 -54.29
CA SER A 837 -1.31 17.13 -55.07
C SER A 837 -1.45 16.51 -56.47
N SER A 838 -1.36 17.31 -57.53
CA SER A 838 -1.15 16.80 -58.89
C SER A 838 -0.29 17.74 -59.75
N VAL A 839 0.79 17.16 -60.29
CA VAL A 839 1.56 17.60 -61.48
C VAL A 839 2.08 19.06 -61.55
N PRO A 840 3.41 19.25 -61.43
CA PRO A 840 4.13 20.20 -62.27
C PRO A 840 4.54 19.55 -63.61
N LYS A 841 4.46 20.29 -64.72
CA LYS A 841 5.05 19.92 -66.02
C LYS A 841 5.53 21.16 -66.76
N THR A 842 6.81 21.19 -67.15
CA THR A 842 7.19 21.49 -68.54
C THR A 842 8.65 21.11 -68.86
N ARG A 843 8.82 20.53 -70.06
CA ARG A 843 10.01 20.57 -70.94
C ARG A 843 11.35 19.93 -70.50
N SER A 844 11.48 18.68 -70.97
CA SER A 844 12.56 18.18 -71.84
C SER A 844 14.01 18.07 -71.34
N GLY A 845 14.50 16.82 -71.20
CA GLY A 845 15.92 16.50 -71.05
C GLY A 845 16.25 15.01 -70.96
N HIS A 846 16.15 14.27 -72.09
CA HIS A 846 16.76 12.95 -72.36
C HIS A 846 16.50 11.71 -71.43
N ARG A 847 16.20 10.57 -72.09
CA ARG A 847 16.77 9.20 -71.94
C ARG A 847 17.00 8.61 -70.52
N LEU A 848 16.68 7.33 -70.22
CA LEU A 848 16.33 6.18 -71.08
C LEU A 848 15.65 5.04 -70.26
N SER A 849 14.87 4.20 -70.95
CA SER A 849 14.64 2.75 -70.73
C SER A 849 14.20 2.16 -69.36
N ALA A 850 13.02 1.50 -69.38
CA ALA A 850 12.76 0.22 -68.68
C ALA A 850 13.53 -0.94 -69.40
N PRO A 851 13.49 -2.24 -69.02
CA PRO A 851 12.61 -2.98 -68.10
C PRO A 851 13.44 -3.76 -67.01
N THR A 852 13.14 -4.93 -66.40
CA THR A 852 12.46 -6.15 -66.87
C THR A 852 11.97 -7.06 -65.72
N VAL A 853 10.85 -7.74 -65.97
CA VAL A 853 10.41 -9.03 -65.39
C VAL A 853 11.18 -10.20 -66.08
N PRO A 854 10.88 -11.52 -65.95
CA PRO A 854 10.05 -12.27 -65.00
C PRO A 854 10.80 -13.50 -64.40
N THR A 855 10.04 -14.48 -63.87
CA THR A 855 10.37 -15.93 -63.76
C THR A 855 11.49 -16.35 -62.78
N SER A 856 11.49 -17.56 -62.17
CA SER A 856 10.44 -18.59 -61.95
C SER A 856 11.01 -19.71 -61.05
N SER A 857 10.14 -20.44 -60.33
CA SER A 857 10.31 -21.89 -59.96
C SER A 857 11.49 -22.25 -59.00
N THR A 858 11.56 -23.40 -58.29
CA THR A 858 10.72 -24.63 -58.15
C THR A 858 11.12 -25.47 -56.91
N LEU A 859 10.22 -26.40 -56.46
CA LEU A 859 10.49 -27.69 -55.75
C LEU A 859 11.10 -27.61 -54.31
N THR A 860 10.91 -28.55 -53.35
CA THR A 860 9.83 -29.50 -52.89
C THR A 860 10.22 -29.91 -51.43
N HIS A 861 9.47 -30.64 -50.58
CA HIS A 861 8.27 -31.50 -50.62
C HIS A 861 7.15 -30.89 -49.70
N GLY A 862 6.09 -31.51 -49.16
CA GLY A 862 5.61 -32.91 -48.99
C GLY A 862 5.97 -33.52 -47.62
N SER A 863 5.15 -34.37 -46.97
CA SER A 863 3.94 -35.08 -47.43
C SER A 863 2.82 -35.24 -46.36
N ASP A 864 1.58 -34.95 -46.78
CA ASP A 864 0.26 -35.56 -46.45
C ASP A 864 -0.29 -35.56 -45.00
N LEU A 865 -1.54 -35.15 -44.67
CA LEU A 865 -2.92 -35.23 -45.25
C LEU A 865 -3.67 -36.56 -44.98
N PRO A 866 -5.04 -36.61 -44.99
CA PRO A 866 -6.11 -35.58 -44.90
C PRO A 866 -7.05 -35.82 -43.68
N GLY A 867 -8.21 -35.17 -43.43
CA GLY A 867 -8.90 -33.98 -43.97
C GLY A 867 -10.44 -34.05 -43.81
N THR A 868 -11.13 -32.88 -43.83
CA THR A 868 -12.51 -32.53 -44.36
C THR A 868 -13.13 -31.39 -43.51
N LYS A 869 -13.61 -30.22 -44.00
CA LYS A 869 -14.59 -29.80 -45.06
C LYS A 869 -16.08 -29.80 -44.60
N PRO A 870 -16.99 -28.95 -45.13
CA PRO A 870 -16.80 -27.59 -45.70
C PRO A 870 -17.96 -26.53 -45.54
N ALA A 871 -17.60 -25.24 -45.60
CA ALA A 871 -18.21 -24.08 -46.31
C ALA A 871 -19.73 -23.88 -46.60
N SER A 872 -20.21 -22.64 -46.40
CA SER A 872 -20.97 -21.76 -47.33
C SER A 872 -21.42 -20.47 -46.61
N ARG A 873 -22.01 -19.42 -47.20
CA ARG A 873 -21.81 -18.52 -48.37
C ARG A 873 -23.11 -17.65 -48.47
N LEU A 874 -22.96 -16.36 -48.79
CA LEU A 874 -23.98 -15.28 -49.00
C LEU A 874 -25.12 -15.66 -50.00
N PRO A 875 -26.29 -14.95 -50.10
CA PRO A 875 -26.45 -13.46 -50.09
C PRO A 875 -27.82 -12.84 -49.61
N ALA A 876 -28.00 -11.53 -49.88
CA ALA A 876 -29.25 -10.73 -49.84
C ALA A 876 -29.97 -10.73 -51.24
N PRO A 877 -31.03 -9.94 -51.63
CA PRO A 877 -31.64 -8.73 -50.99
C PRO A 877 -33.18 -8.43 -51.18
N CYS A 878 -33.65 -7.29 -50.60
CA CYS A 878 -34.59 -6.27 -51.15
C CYS A 878 -36.15 -6.44 -51.40
N LEU A 879 -36.90 -5.42 -50.89
CA LEU A 879 -38.03 -4.62 -51.48
C LEU A 879 -39.56 -4.85 -51.15
N HIS A 880 -40.17 -3.74 -50.68
CA HIS A 880 -41.50 -3.13 -50.99
C HIS A 880 -42.87 -3.52 -50.36
N ASN A 881 -43.65 -2.43 -50.08
CA ASN A 881 -45.13 -2.27 -50.00
C ASN A 881 -45.89 -2.77 -48.74
N ALA A 882 -46.99 -2.15 -48.27
CA ALA A 882 -47.58 -0.81 -48.50
C ALA A 882 -48.61 -0.43 -47.37
N SER A 883 -49.09 0.83 -47.36
CA SER A 883 -50.15 1.39 -46.48
C SER A 883 -51.57 0.84 -46.85
N PRO A 884 -52.68 1.03 -46.08
CA PRO A 884 -53.12 2.31 -45.46
C PRO A 884 -53.87 2.25 -44.08
N SER A 885 -54.31 3.41 -43.59
CA SER A 885 -55.38 3.61 -42.59
C SER A 885 -56.70 4.05 -43.28
N PRO A 886 -57.90 4.04 -42.64
CA PRO A 886 -58.34 5.22 -41.82
C PRO A 886 -59.45 4.98 -40.74
N CYS A 887 -59.80 6.04 -39.96
CA CYS A 887 -61.15 6.36 -39.39
C CYS A 887 -61.89 5.40 -38.39
N ASP A 888 -62.82 5.83 -37.50
CA ASP A 888 -63.03 7.09 -36.74
C ASP A 888 -64.24 6.97 -35.73
N VAL A 889 -64.65 8.09 -35.11
CA VAL A 889 -66.00 8.46 -34.54
C VAL A 889 -66.48 8.02 -33.10
N ILE A 890 -67.16 8.98 -32.41
CA ILE A 890 -68.09 8.92 -31.23
C ILE A 890 -67.46 8.67 -29.83
N SER A 891 -67.75 9.35 -28.68
CA SER A 891 -68.21 10.71 -28.26
C SER A 891 -69.25 10.69 -27.10
N ALA A 892 -69.20 11.67 -26.18
CA ALA A 892 -70.16 11.96 -25.07
C ALA A 892 -70.23 10.91 -23.92
N ALA A 893 -70.68 11.18 -22.68
CA ALA A 893 -71.00 12.39 -21.88
C ALA A 893 -70.82 12.02 -20.37
N ALA A 894 -70.33 12.85 -19.43
CA ALA A 894 -70.84 14.11 -18.85
C ALA A 894 -72.07 13.97 -17.89
N ALA A 895 -71.82 13.96 -16.57
CA ALA A 895 -72.77 14.22 -15.46
C ALA A 895 -71.98 14.46 -14.13
N THR A 896 -71.76 15.69 -13.64
CA THR A 896 -72.62 16.55 -12.81
C THR A 896 -72.89 16.10 -11.36
N ALA A 897 -72.30 16.82 -10.40
CA ALA A 897 -72.85 17.08 -9.06
C ALA A 897 -72.38 18.48 -8.61
N SER A 898 -73.25 19.30 -8.01
CA SER A 898 -72.93 20.71 -7.69
C SER A 898 -73.81 21.32 -6.59
N GLY A 899 -73.19 22.05 -5.66
CA GLY A 899 -73.80 23.05 -4.77
C GLY A 899 -72.68 23.91 -4.15
N THR A 900 -72.67 25.25 -4.17
CA THR A 900 -73.64 26.25 -3.65
C THR A 900 -73.77 26.21 -2.11
N MET A 901 -73.64 27.32 -1.36
CA MET A 901 -73.46 28.74 -1.74
C MET A 901 -72.97 29.60 -0.54
N ARG A 902 -72.54 30.86 -0.81
CA ARG A 902 -72.47 32.04 0.11
C ARG A 902 -71.33 32.02 1.17
N SER A 903 -70.83 33.18 1.65
CA SER A 903 -71.10 34.60 1.31
C SER A 903 -69.90 35.53 1.59
N ASN A 904 -70.00 36.76 1.07
CA ASN A 904 -69.14 37.94 1.25
C ASN A 904 -68.76 38.21 2.74
N ASP A 905 -67.73 39.00 3.09
CA ASP A 905 -67.74 40.44 2.80
C ASP A 905 -66.40 41.20 2.67
N HIS A 906 -66.54 42.45 2.21
CA HIS A 906 -65.55 43.53 2.16
C HIS A 906 -64.85 43.78 3.52
N GLY A 907 -63.68 44.43 3.62
CA GLY A 907 -62.84 45.08 2.60
C GLY A 907 -62.59 46.57 2.90
N SER A 908 -61.34 47.05 2.83
CA SER A 908 -61.00 48.47 2.70
C SER A 908 -59.52 48.70 2.35
N GLN A 909 -59.26 49.66 1.46
CA GLN A 909 -57.98 50.34 1.32
C GLN A 909 -58.04 51.65 2.11
N GLN A 910 -56.92 52.09 2.69
CA GLN A 910 -56.68 53.52 2.94
C GLN A 910 -55.19 53.83 2.84
N SER A 911 -54.86 55.09 2.58
CA SER A 911 -53.55 55.52 2.06
C SER A 911 -53.00 56.77 2.76
N HIS A 912 -51.69 56.96 2.63
CA HIS A 912 -50.90 58.07 3.18
C HIS A 912 -50.73 57.99 4.72
N THR A 913 -49.71 58.59 5.34
CA THR A 913 -48.75 59.60 4.86
C THR A 913 -47.28 59.15 4.96
N ARG A 914 -46.40 59.90 4.27
CA ARG A 914 -44.97 60.01 4.64
C ARG A 914 -44.87 61.09 5.73
N GLU A 915 -44.16 60.81 6.80
CA GLU A 915 -43.42 61.85 7.51
C GLU A 915 -42.17 61.25 8.17
N SER A 916 -41.14 62.07 8.41
CA SER A 916 -39.78 61.60 8.68
C SER A 916 -39.20 62.19 9.96
N THR A 917 -39.01 61.35 10.98
CA THR A 917 -38.28 61.69 12.20
C THR A 917 -37.19 60.65 12.46
N SER A 918 -35.92 61.08 12.35
CA SER A 918 -34.75 60.24 12.60
C SER A 918 -34.41 60.21 14.09
N THR A 919 -34.55 59.06 14.73
CA THR A 919 -33.99 58.79 16.07
C THR A 919 -33.22 57.47 16.05
N SER A 920 -31.90 57.55 16.22
CA SER A 920 -30.99 56.42 16.15
C SER A 920 -31.03 55.58 17.44
N HIS A 921 -31.76 54.47 17.42
CA HIS A 921 -31.55 53.37 18.37
C HIS A 921 -30.76 52.26 17.69
N ALA A 922 -29.56 51.99 18.20
CA ALA A 922 -28.81 50.81 17.79
C ALA A 922 -29.55 49.55 18.25
N PRO A 923 -29.74 48.53 17.40
CA PRO A 923 -30.34 47.28 17.83
C PRO A 923 -29.39 46.56 18.79
N LEU A 924 -29.81 46.41 20.05
CA LEU A 924 -29.14 45.53 21.00
C LEU A 924 -29.13 44.11 20.43
N SER A 925 -27.94 43.55 20.23
CA SER A 925 -27.77 42.18 19.73
C SER A 925 -28.22 41.19 20.81
N ILE A 926 -29.45 40.70 20.69
CA ILE A 926 -29.92 39.54 21.46
C ILE A 926 -29.10 38.34 20.99
N ALA A 927 -28.10 37.96 21.78
CA ALA A 927 -27.32 36.76 21.53
C ALA A 927 -28.26 35.55 21.55
N ARG A 928 -28.31 34.80 20.44
CA ARG A 928 -28.99 33.50 20.44
C ARG A 928 -28.26 32.58 21.44
N PRO A 929 -28.98 31.86 22.32
CA PRO A 929 -28.34 30.89 23.20
C PRO A 929 -27.68 29.79 22.37
N CYS A 930 -26.48 29.35 22.77
CA CYS A 930 -25.84 28.20 22.13
C CYS A 930 -26.72 26.95 22.30
N GLN A 931 -27.26 26.45 21.20
CA GLN A 931 -28.07 25.24 21.20
C GLN A 931 -27.15 24.02 21.39
N LEU A 932 -27.30 23.29 22.50
CA LEU A 932 -26.60 22.03 22.68
C LEU A 932 -27.17 20.98 21.71
N ILE A 933 -26.28 20.36 20.94
CA ILE A 933 -26.56 19.23 20.07
C ILE A 933 -26.08 17.98 20.81
N GLN A 934 -27.03 17.24 21.40
CA GLN A 934 -26.79 15.93 22.01
C GLN A 934 -26.93 14.84 20.93
N PRO A 935 -26.10 13.78 20.95
CA PRO A 935 -26.28 12.67 20.02
C PRO A 935 -27.49 11.80 20.37
N ILE A 936 -28.14 11.25 19.35
CA ILE A 936 -29.17 10.22 19.51
C ILE A 936 -28.54 8.82 19.48
N TYR A 937 -28.97 7.95 20.40
CA TYR A 937 -28.47 6.58 20.51
C TYR A 937 -29.30 5.65 19.62
N ILE A 938 -28.69 5.14 18.55
CA ILE A 938 -29.36 4.33 17.52
C ILE A 938 -28.86 2.87 17.54
N ARG A 939 -29.66 1.98 16.95
CA ARG A 939 -29.15 0.71 16.41
C ARG A 939 -29.14 0.80 14.89
N GLU A 940 -28.48 -0.14 14.23
CA GLU A 940 -28.43 -0.21 12.78
C GLU A 940 -28.90 -1.55 12.22
N GLY A 941 -29.39 -1.51 10.98
CA GLY A 941 -29.86 -2.70 10.26
C GLY A 941 -28.75 -3.54 9.61
N GLY A 942 -27.51 -3.04 9.63
CA GLY A 942 -26.30 -3.69 9.09
C GLY A 942 -25.69 -4.73 10.02
N SER A 943 -24.49 -5.20 9.68
CA SER A 943 -23.69 -6.18 10.42
C SER A 943 -22.21 -5.90 10.16
N ILE A 944 -21.36 -5.96 11.19
CA ILE A 944 -19.89 -5.88 11.06
C ILE A 944 -19.35 -7.11 11.81
N PRO A 945 -18.85 -8.15 11.13
CA PRO A 945 -18.55 -9.45 11.76
C PRO A 945 -17.51 -9.35 12.89
N THR A 946 -16.54 -8.47 12.72
CA THR A 946 -15.35 -8.36 13.56
C THR A 946 -15.63 -7.81 14.97
N ILE A 947 -16.70 -7.03 15.18
CA ILE A 947 -16.96 -6.37 16.48
C ILE A 947 -17.15 -7.39 17.61
N ARG A 948 -18.14 -8.29 17.44
CA ARG A 948 -18.49 -9.27 18.47
C ARG A 948 -17.36 -10.29 18.68
N TYR A 949 -16.56 -10.54 17.64
CA TYR A 949 -15.34 -11.31 17.74
C TYR A 949 -14.29 -10.61 18.64
N LEU A 950 -13.97 -9.33 18.40
CA LEU A 950 -12.99 -8.59 19.20
C LEU A 950 -13.42 -8.47 20.67
N GLU A 951 -14.70 -8.21 20.96
CA GLU A 951 -15.22 -8.18 22.34
C GLU A 951 -15.00 -9.53 23.06
N LYS A 952 -15.25 -10.65 22.38
CA LYS A 952 -15.03 -12.00 22.92
C LYS A 952 -13.56 -12.35 23.10
N GLU A 953 -12.70 -11.88 22.19
CA GLU A 953 -11.27 -12.20 22.20
C GLU A 953 -10.51 -11.41 23.28
N PHE A 954 -10.80 -10.12 23.42
CA PHE A 954 -10.13 -9.23 24.39
C PHE A 954 -10.89 -9.05 25.71
N ASN A 955 -12.11 -9.59 25.83
CA ASN A 955 -13.00 -9.34 26.97
C ASN A 955 -13.26 -7.84 27.22
N ALA A 956 -13.21 -7.04 26.15
CA ALA A 956 -13.28 -5.59 26.17
C ALA A 956 -14.63 -5.11 25.59
N PRO A 957 -15.33 -4.16 26.22
CA PRO A 957 -16.53 -3.53 25.65
C PRO A 957 -16.22 -2.69 24.40
N ALA A 958 -17.07 -2.80 23.37
CA ALA A 958 -16.99 -1.96 22.17
C ALA A 958 -17.93 -0.74 22.21
N ALA A 959 -17.58 0.30 21.44
CA ALA A 959 -18.46 1.41 21.09
C ALA A 959 -18.21 1.93 19.66
N HIS A 960 -19.26 2.46 19.04
CA HIS A 960 -19.32 2.73 17.60
C HIS A 960 -19.65 4.20 17.35
N LEU A 961 -18.79 4.91 16.61
CA LEU A 961 -19.01 6.31 16.21
C LEU A 961 -19.45 6.41 14.75
N PRO A 962 -20.71 6.78 14.48
CA PRO A 962 -21.18 7.15 13.15
C PRO A 962 -20.45 8.37 12.59
N CYS A 963 -19.81 8.23 11.44
CA CYS A 963 -19.05 9.30 10.78
C CYS A 963 -19.76 9.90 9.57
N GLY A 964 -20.31 9.06 8.70
CA GLY A 964 -21.03 9.50 7.50
C GLY A 964 -22.45 9.97 7.81
N GLN A 965 -23.04 10.70 6.87
CA GLN A 965 -24.44 11.16 6.92
C GLN A 965 -25.38 10.18 6.19
N ALA A 966 -26.70 10.30 6.39
CA ALA A 966 -27.66 9.44 5.69
C ALA A 966 -27.58 9.55 4.15
N SER A 967 -27.23 10.73 3.62
CA SER A 967 -27.06 10.97 2.18
C SER A 967 -25.63 10.80 1.64
N ASP A 968 -24.73 10.13 2.36
CA ASP A 968 -23.34 9.90 1.93
C ASP A 968 -23.17 8.70 0.94
N HIS A 969 -24.23 7.93 0.67
CA HIS A 969 -24.27 6.89 -0.38
C HIS A 969 -23.20 5.79 -0.26
N ALA A 970 -22.90 5.36 0.97
CA ALA A 970 -22.04 4.22 1.27
C ALA A 970 -22.39 2.96 0.46
N HIS A 971 -21.36 2.28 -0.04
CA HIS A 971 -21.41 1.12 -0.95
C HIS A 971 -22.09 1.37 -2.32
N LEU A 972 -22.81 2.49 -2.50
CA LEU A 972 -23.56 2.83 -3.72
C LEU A 972 -22.71 3.67 -4.69
N ASP A 973 -23.32 4.09 -5.80
CA ASP A 973 -22.70 4.98 -6.78
C ASP A 973 -22.76 6.45 -6.28
N ASN A 974 -21.66 7.20 -6.46
CA ASN A 974 -21.47 8.57 -5.90
C ASN A 974 -21.34 8.65 -4.38
N GLU A 975 -20.71 7.64 -3.78
CA GLU A 975 -20.27 7.71 -2.38
C GLU A 975 -19.47 9.00 -2.13
N ARG A 976 -19.77 9.63 -1.00
CA ARG A 976 -19.20 10.89 -0.56
C ARG A 976 -19.08 10.93 0.96
N LEU A 977 -18.28 11.86 1.48
CA LEU A 977 -18.26 12.21 2.90
C LEU A 977 -18.21 13.73 3.04
N ARG A 978 -19.07 14.29 3.89
CA ARG A 978 -19.02 15.73 4.22
C ARG A 978 -17.69 16.08 4.90
N VAL A 979 -17.02 17.12 4.40
CA VAL A 979 -15.71 17.58 4.90
C VAL A 979 -15.77 17.92 6.40
N GLU A 980 -16.86 18.57 6.82
CA GLU A 980 -17.12 18.91 8.22
C GLU A 980 -17.24 17.66 9.11
N ASN A 981 -17.93 16.62 8.66
CA ASN A 981 -18.02 15.34 9.38
C ASN A 981 -16.65 14.70 9.58
N LEU A 982 -15.84 14.61 8.52
CA LEU A 982 -14.47 14.07 8.61
C LEU A 982 -13.63 14.83 9.66
N TYR A 983 -13.71 16.16 9.66
CA TYR A 983 -12.97 17.00 10.61
C TYR A 983 -13.51 16.89 12.04
N LYS A 984 -14.84 16.75 12.21
CA LYS A 984 -15.49 16.57 13.50
C LYS A 984 -15.23 15.18 14.09
N SER A 985 -15.21 14.13 13.28
CA SER A 985 -14.82 12.78 13.74
C SER A 985 -13.38 12.75 14.26
N ARG A 986 -12.45 13.45 13.59
CA ARG A 986 -11.08 13.66 14.13
C ARG A 986 -11.12 14.39 15.48
N GLU A 987 -11.88 15.47 15.60
CA GLU A 987 -12.02 16.24 16.85
C GLU A 987 -12.59 15.37 18.00
N ILE A 988 -13.59 14.54 17.71
CA ILE A 988 -14.23 13.62 18.66
C ILE A 988 -13.23 12.56 19.13
N MET A 989 -12.54 11.89 18.20
CA MET A 989 -11.50 10.90 18.51
C MET A 989 -10.36 11.51 19.34
N ALA A 990 -9.92 12.73 19.02
CA ALA A 990 -8.88 13.44 19.77
C ALA A 990 -9.33 13.86 21.19
N ARG A 991 -10.62 14.04 21.42
CA ARG A 991 -11.18 14.21 22.79
C ARG A 991 -11.17 12.87 23.54
N VAL A 992 -11.61 11.78 22.91
CA VAL A 992 -11.67 10.44 23.51
C VAL A 992 -10.29 9.92 23.93
N PHE A 993 -9.31 9.84 23.01
CA PHE A 993 -7.96 9.33 23.29
C PHE A 993 -7.15 10.17 24.32
N ARG A 994 -7.55 11.43 24.54
CA ARG A 994 -6.95 12.34 25.53
C ARG A 994 -7.55 12.19 26.93
N ASP A 995 -8.79 11.73 27.03
CA ASP A 995 -9.56 11.80 28.28
C ASP A 995 -9.93 10.41 28.85
N LEU A 996 -9.92 9.34 28.05
CA LEU A 996 -10.21 7.97 28.50
C LEU A 996 -9.13 7.39 29.45
N GLY A 997 -7.88 7.83 29.29
CA GLY A 997 -6.75 7.44 30.16
C GLY A 997 -6.69 8.21 31.49
N LYS A 998 -7.62 9.13 31.76
CA LYS A 998 -7.71 9.86 33.03
C LYS A 998 -8.74 9.18 33.93
N ASP A 999 -8.37 8.88 35.16
CA ASP A 999 -9.35 8.40 36.13
C ASP A 999 -10.32 9.53 36.48
N VAL A 1000 -11.59 9.30 36.12
CA VAL A 1000 -12.67 10.27 36.35
C VAL A 1000 -13.00 10.25 37.84
N ASN A 1001 -12.31 11.10 38.59
CA ASN A 1001 -12.57 11.29 40.01
C ASN A 1001 -13.96 11.92 40.17
N VAL A 1002 -14.98 11.11 40.47
CA VAL A 1002 -16.39 11.54 40.55
C VAL A 1002 -16.64 12.30 41.85
N ASN A 1003 -16.10 13.51 41.93
CA ASN A 1003 -16.48 14.54 42.87
C ASN A 1003 -16.92 15.77 42.06
N GLY A 1004 -18.23 16.01 42.03
CA GLY A 1004 -18.82 17.03 41.17
C GLY A 1004 -18.51 18.45 41.66
N ASN A 1005 -17.82 19.22 40.82
CA ASN A 1005 -17.82 20.68 40.90
C ASN A 1005 -17.59 21.26 39.50
N ASP A 1006 -18.68 21.63 38.81
CA ASP A 1006 -18.60 22.38 37.55
C ASP A 1006 -18.06 23.79 37.84
N GLY A 1007 -16.88 24.14 37.29
CA GLY A 1007 -16.20 25.37 37.68
C GLY A 1007 -15.15 25.86 36.68
N VAL A 1008 -15.61 26.71 35.75
CA VAL A 1008 -14.84 27.75 35.02
C VAL A 1008 -13.67 27.30 34.12
N LEU A 1009 -13.68 27.79 32.88
CA LEU A 1009 -12.48 27.86 32.04
C LEU A 1009 -11.70 29.12 32.42
N GLU A 1010 -10.52 28.97 33.02
CA GLU A 1010 -9.56 30.08 33.14
C GLU A 1010 -8.67 30.18 31.89
N ASP A 1011 -8.19 31.39 31.61
CA ASP A 1011 -7.62 31.79 30.32
C ASP A 1011 -6.12 32.10 30.47
N ASP A 1012 -5.25 31.18 30.01
CA ASP A 1012 -3.79 31.20 30.20
C ASP A 1012 -3.13 32.47 29.61
N SER A 1013 -3.02 33.53 30.43
CA SER A 1013 -2.54 34.85 29.99
C SER A 1013 -1.70 35.61 31.04
N ALA A 1014 -0.93 34.89 31.84
CA ALA A 1014 0.22 35.38 32.61
C ALA A 1014 1.33 34.30 32.58
N GLY A 1015 2.62 34.59 32.69
CA GLY A 1015 3.28 35.80 33.18
C GLY A 1015 4.25 35.37 34.28
N SER A 1016 5.55 35.39 33.98
CA SER A 1016 6.58 34.76 34.83
C SER A 1016 6.84 35.50 36.14
N GLU A 1017 6.93 34.78 37.26
CA GLU A 1017 7.85 35.12 38.36
C GLU A 1017 8.17 33.90 39.24
N THR A 1018 8.97 34.08 40.30
CA THR A 1018 9.96 33.09 40.79
C THR A 1018 9.73 32.52 42.19
N GLU A 1019 10.31 31.32 42.40
CA GLU A 1019 10.76 30.73 43.68
C GLU A 1019 9.74 30.33 44.76
N GLY A 1020 10.17 29.42 45.67
CA GLY A 1020 9.44 29.09 46.90
C GLY A 1020 8.99 27.62 47.07
N GLY A 1021 9.90 26.65 47.09
CA GLY A 1021 9.57 25.24 47.37
C GLY A 1021 9.61 24.88 48.87
N TRP A 1022 8.69 24.02 49.32
CA TRP A 1022 8.73 23.30 50.60
C TRP A 1022 8.23 21.86 50.45
N LEU A 1023 8.70 20.97 51.33
CA LEU A 1023 8.34 19.54 51.38
C LEU A 1023 7.17 19.27 52.36
N PRO A 1024 6.50 18.09 52.28
CA PRO A 1024 5.20 17.87 52.91
C PRO A 1024 5.25 17.30 54.35
N GLU A 1025 4.12 17.39 55.04
CA GLU A 1025 3.75 16.52 56.17
C GLU A 1025 2.33 15.95 55.97
N GLU A 1026 2.16 14.71 56.45
CA GLU A 1026 0.95 13.85 56.52
C GLU A 1026 0.15 13.57 55.22
#